data_AF-A0A836I599-F1
#
_entry.id   AF-A0A836I599-F1
#
_cell.length_a   1.000
_cell.length_b   1.000
_cell.length_c   1.000
_cell.angle_alpha   90.00
_cell.angle_beta   90.00
_cell.angle_gamma   90.00
#
_symmetry.space_group_name_H-M   'P 1'
#
loop_
_entity.id
_entity.type
_entity.pdbx_description
1 polymer ?
#
loop_
_entity_poly.entity_id
_entity_poly.type
_entity_poly.pdbx_seq_one_letter_code
_entity_poly.pdbx_strand_id
1 'polypeptide(L)'
;MWTRRRIFPTLAVPATPHTAALRTPLYDEQCNDEERVATFTLEDSAFNFVASLGYTLVPALSAEEASALLSWALPPAWAGDGGVSAELRASRLAAALHSALALGACTQVEYFFIGTDNGHAFLMPLLPPHLLDALVAECGETALPELAHHWKREAELAQTEARGHASAARTTVQGGRVPLNCSGRRLLHRHAREEPVTVMDHLGTLFASAASSGDTSVAVSVFHPVPAGITCLPHPSVVRSAKLWEGSVFTASPSPSNCAGENDKPRQAALQQWYDSVRAAEPTAVYVFTGDEAGLVRLWRVDVIARSYTLQHVLVCSANMTGMLSPLTPFAREDNSKKVPSRDTGRVVHCLEVDEQAGRVFAGTEGGVYVWAINALPWRGPESTSADALAAYHPFCWDEQRHAPLPCALPHYKAPPCYESGTGSTPPTASKTDSEKIVEYRASRLVSHHVWVLPASILQSEMARSMERTGSSAGKVSKWKPKYGRVVTGGAAVGVVGNTVKLSMAAVAGGGSSVGDRLTDTIVPVSFEGGELKNDLRAPLSCVVPVTYPLAFLRTPGTACFALRVLAGRRRLVTSCADGKVCVWTCRLENDGSSAAVAETYAPQLVTSTRQEHRGLGRHVCVLRSPDVFITCSYDDGIVKEWHVYDEPEVLLRCARRFTLTPYSSEGSGVQQQQQQLADAFKNMLEPKTAKDATADSVHGKASTEDGEDGDVVGGISCAAVYPAFGALFLVGAFESAIQAYSLTEVVGCEPPRHYVYNGHKTVRLPASMAEDVYRELSMK
;
A
#
# COMPACT_ATOMS: atom_id res chain seq x y z
N MET A 1 19.93 11.16 10.04
CA MET A 1 19.43 11.44 8.68
C MET A 1 20.11 12.66 8.13
N TRP A 2 20.73 12.57 6.96
CA TRP A 2 21.43 13.69 6.29
C TRP A 2 20.52 14.46 5.34
N THR A 3 19.29 13.99 5.14
CA THR A 3 18.19 14.71 4.48
C THR A 3 17.65 15.92 5.23
N ARG A 4 18.03 16.10 6.50
CA ARG A 4 17.45 17.14 7.37
C ARG A 4 17.67 18.54 6.80
N ARG A 5 16.58 19.30 6.66
CA ARG A 5 16.58 20.74 6.34
C ARG A 5 17.31 21.08 5.04
N ARG A 6 17.19 20.21 4.03
CA ARG A 6 17.74 20.43 2.70
C ARG A 6 16.64 20.61 1.68
N ILE A 7 16.98 21.38 0.65
CA ILE A 7 16.20 21.53 -0.57
C ILE A 7 16.88 20.69 -1.64
N PHE A 8 16.11 19.86 -2.32
CA PHE A 8 16.59 18.96 -3.36
C PHE A 8 15.92 19.32 -4.69
N PRO A 9 16.60 20.11 -5.56
CA PRO A 9 16.05 20.48 -6.87
C PRO A 9 16.08 19.26 -7.80
N THR A 10 14.98 18.52 -7.88
CA THR A 10 14.92 17.21 -8.53
C THR A 10 15.27 17.25 -10.02
N LEU A 11 14.91 18.31 -10.74
CA LEU A 11 15.28 18.50 -12.16
C LEU A 11 16.77 18.82 -12.35
N ALA A 12 17.41 19.44 -11.36
CA ALA A 12 18.84 19.72 -11.41
C ALA A 12 19.68 18.49 -11.08
N VAL A 13 19.10 17.47 -10.42
CA VAL A 13 19.79 16.20 -10.15
C VAL A 13 19.95 15.43 -11.47
N PRO A 14 21.19 15.10 -11.88
CA PRO A 14 21.43 14.38 -13.13
C PRO A 14 20.71 13.03 -13.17
N ALA A 15 20.08 12.72 -14.30
CA ALA A 15 19.59 11.39 -14.56
C ALA A 15 20.76 10.46 -14.91
N THR A 16 20.87 9.32 -14.23
CA THR A 16 21.84 8.29 -14.61
C THR A 16 21.38 7.61 -15.90
N PRO A 17 22.28 7.30 -16.86
CA PRO A 17 21.91 6.81 -18.20
C PRO A 17 21.41 5.36 -18.25
N HIS A 18 20.82 4.86 -17.15
CA HIS A 18 20.31 3.50 -17.05
C HIS A 18 18.89 3.39 -17.62
N THR A 19 18.58 2.25 -18.21
CA THR A 19 17.21 1.92 -18.58
C THR A 19 16.33 1.84 -17.33
N ALA A 20 15.05 2.16 -17.51
CA ALA A 20 14.05 1.91 -16.48
C ALA A 20 14.07 0.43 -16.07
N ALA A 21 13.88 0.17 -14.78
CA ALA A 21 13.79 -1.19 -14.28
C ALA A 21 12.55 -1.91 -14.84
N LEU A 22 11.45 -1.18 -15.06
CA LEU A 22 10.20 -1.69 -15.58
C LEU A 22 9.49 -0.65 -16.47
N ARG A 23 8.73 -1.13 -17.46
CA ARG A 23 7.79 -0.35 -18.27
C ARG A 23 6.43 -1.03 -18.23
N THR A 24 5.35 -0.26 -18.11
CA THR A 24 4.00 -0.82 -18.13
C THR A 24 3.57 -1.13 -19.56
N PRO A 25 2.65 -2.10 -19.75
CA PRO A 25 2.18 -2.46 -21.09
C PRO A 25 1.60 -1.27 -21.86
N LEU A 26 0.88 -0.38 -21.17
CA LEU A 26 0.27 0.80 -21.82
C LEU A 26 1.34 1.79 -22.30
N TYR A 27 2.43 1.95 -21.56
CA TYR A 27 3.57 2.75 -22.01
C TYR A 27 4.18 2.17 -23.29
N ASP A 28 4.41 0.86 -23.33
CA ASP A 28 4.95 0.19 -24.53
C ASP A 28 3.99 0.31 -25.73
N GLU A 29 2.67 0.21 -25.51
CA GLU A 29 1.66 0.47 -26.54
C GLU A 29 1.73 1.91 -27.07
N GLN A 30 1.87 2.91 -26.19
CA GLN A 30 2.02 4.31 -26.59
C GLN A 30 3.30 4.55 -27.38
N CYS A 31 4.42 3.94 -26.99
CA CYS A 31 5.69 4.10 -27.71
C CYS A 31 5.68 3.49 -29.12
N ASN A 32 4.82 2.50 -29.37
CA ASN A 32 4.68 1.87 -30.69
C ASN A 32 3.72 2.63 -31.63
N ASP A 33 3.03 3.66 -31.15
CA ASP A 33 2.09 4.47 -31.91
C ASP A 33 2.71 5.85 -32.22
N GLU A 34 3.29 5.99 -33.41
CA GLU A 34 4.01 7.20 -33.83
C GLU A 34 3.14 8.47 -33.80
N GLU A 35 1.84 8.34 -34.11
CA GLU A 35 0.90 9.46 -34.07
C GLU A 35 0.69 9.92 -32.63
N ARG A 36 0.48 8.98 -31.70
CA ARG A 36 0.41 9.31 -30.26
C ARG A 36 1.71 9.89 -29.73
N VAL A 37 2.85 9.33 -30.12
CA VAL A 37 4.16 9.84 -29.68
C VAL A 37 4.34 11.32 -30.06
N ALA A 38 3.90 11.70 -31.26
CA ALA A 38 3.96 13.07 -31.74
C ALA A 38 3.01 14.03 -31.01
N THR A 39 1.96 13.52 -30.36
CA THR A 39 0.99 14.34 -29.60
C THR A 39 1.43 14.66 -28.17
N PHE A 40 2.38 13.92 -27.60
CA PHE A 40 2.82 14.18 -26.22
C PHE A 40 3.59 15.49 -26.10
N THR A 41 3.25 16.24 -25.06
CA THR A 41 3.77 17.59 -24.80
C THR A 41 5.12 17.60 -24.08
N LEU A 42 5.38 16.57 -23.27
CA LEU A 42 6.58 16.46 -22.43
C LEU A 42 7.54 15.40 -22.96
N GLU A 43 8.83 15.71 -23.08
CA GLU A 43 9.86 14.71 -23.34
C GLU A 43 9.93 13.63 -22.25
N ASP A 44 10.50 12.46 -22.57
CA ASP A 44 10.67 11.31 -21.68
C ASP A 44 11.40 11.62 -20.36
N SER A 45 12.19 12.69 -20.28
CA SER A 45 12.93 13.08 -19.08
C SER A 45 12.37 14.34 -18.40
N ALA A 46 11.39 14.98 -19.03
CA ALA A 46 10.75 16.20 -18.58
C ALA A 46 9.48 15.88 -17.78
N PHE A 47 9.23 16.71 -16.77
CA PHE A 47 8.01 16.69 -15.96
C PHE A 47 7.80 18.08 -15.36
N ASN A 48 6.55 18.46 -15.13
CA ASN A 48 6.24 19.78 -14.58
C ASN A 48 6.26 19.77 -13.06
N PHE A 49 5.71 18.72 -12.45
CA PHE A 49 5.59 18.62 -10.99
C PHE A 49 5.74 17.18 -10.47
N VAL A 50 5.94 17.10 -9.16
CA VAL A 50 6.00 15.82 -8.43
C VAL A 50 4.58 15.46 -7.95
N ALA A 51 4.02 14.39 -8.50
CA ALA A 51 2.68 13.89 -8.20
C ALA A 51 2.63 13.08 -6.89
N SER A 52 3.71 12.36 -6.56
CA SER A 52 3.82 11.63 -5.28
C SER A 52 5.26 11.49 -4.82
N LEU A 53 5.45 11.37 -3.50
CA LEU A 53 6.75 11.20 -2.87
C LEU A 53 6.74 9.99 -1.93
N GLY A 54 7.84 9.25 -1.94
CA GLY A 54 8.15 8.21 -0.98
C GLY A 54 9.53 8.41 -0.37
N TYR A 55 9.73 7.87 0.82
CA TYR A 55 11.01 7.89 1.51
C TYR A 55 11.29 6.54 2.16
N THR A 56 12.53 6.07 2.06
CA THR A 56 12.99 4.93 2.85
C THR A 56 14.46 5.03 3.24
N LEU A 57 14.86 4.19 4.20
CA LEU A 57 16.22 4.08 4.72
C LEU A 57 16.59 2.61 4.71
N VAL A 58 17.68 2.27 4.04
CA VAL A 58 18.35 0.97 4.19
C VAL A 58 19.40 1.14 5.30
N PRO A 59 19.17 0.54 6.50
CA PRO A 59 19.93 0.89 7.69
C PRO A 59 21.29 0.17 7.81
N ALA A 60 21.54 -0.84 6.98
CA ALA A 60 22.76 -1.63 6.96
C ALA A 60 23.07 -2.06 5.53
N LEU A 61 24.33 -1.90 5.11
CA LEU A 61 24.84 -2.41 3.83
C LEU A 61 26.10 -3.23 4.08
N SER A 62 26.19 -4.36 3.39
CA SER A 62 27.45 -5.06 3.19
C SER A 62 28.35 -4.31 2.20
N ALA A 63 29.64 -4.63 2.19
CA ALA A 63 30.58 -4.06 1.21
C ALA A 63 30.17 -4.39 -0.24
N GLU A 64 29.58 -5.58 -0.45
CA GLU A 64 29.06 -6.01 -1.76
C GLU A 64 27.87 -5.16 -2.19
N GLU A 65 26.89 -4.94 -1.30
CA GLU A 65 25.74 -4.07 -1.57
C GLU A 65 26.16 -2.61 -1.78
N ALA A 66 27.12 -2.12 -1.00
CA ALA A 66 27.69 -0.79 -1.17
C ALA A 66 28.36 -0.63 -2.53
N SER A 67 29.18 -1.60 -2.95
CA SER A 67 29.83 -1.58 -4.26
C SER A 67 28.79 -1.62 -5.39
N ALA A 68 27.79 -2.49 -5.27
CA ALA A 68 26.71 -2.61 -6.24
C ALA A 68 25.87 -1.31 -6.33
N LEU A 69 25.55 -0.68 -5.21
CA LEU A 69 24.88 0.62 -5.16
C LEU A 69 25.72 1.70 -5.86
N LEU A 70 26.98 1.85 -5.46
CA LEU A 70 27.86 2.91 -5.95
C LEU A 70 28.19 2.77 -7.45
N SER A 71 28.16 1.55 -7.99
CA SER A 71 28.40 1.28 -9.40
C SER A 71 27.46 2.04 -10.35
N TRP A 72 26.23 2.30 -9.93
CA TRP A 72 25.25 3.08 -10.70
C TRP A 72 24.93 4.43 -10.05
N ALA A 73 25.12 4.56 -8.74
CA ALA A 73 24.78 5.77 -8.01
C ALA A 73 25.85 6.87 -8.13
N LEU A 74 27.12 6.57 -8.39
CA LEU A 74 28.16 7.61 -8.51
C LEU A 74 28.04 8.38 -9.84
N PRO A 75 27.99 9.72 -9.82
CA PRO A 75 28.02 10.53 -11.03
C PRO A 75 29.30 10.28 -11.85
N PRO A 76 29.20 9.98 -13.15
CA PRO A 76 30.36 9.92 -14.04
C PRO A 76 31.16 11.22 -14.10
N ALA A 77 30.51 12.37 -13.83
CA ALA A 77 31.15 13.67 -13.75
C ALA A 77 32.12 13.80 -12.57
N TRP A 78 31.99 13.00 -11.51
CA TRP A 78 32.91 13.04 -10.36
C TRP A 78 34.32 12.55 -10.71
N ALA A 79 34.43 11.66 -11.70
CA ALA A 79 35.70 11.10 -12.16
C ALA A 79 36.43 11.97 -13.20
N GLY A 80 35.82 13.08 -13.64
CA GLY A 80 36.41 14.03 -14.58
C GLY A 80 35.35 14.82 -15.34
N ASP A 81 35.76 15.96 -15.89
CA ASP A 81 34.93 16.82 -16.72
C ASP A 81 34.53 16.17 -18.07
N GLY A 82 33.71 16.88 -18.85
CA GLY A 82 33.29 16.43 -20.17
C GLY A 82 34.40 16.34 -21.22
N GLY A 83 35.60 16.88 -20.94
CA GLY A 83 36.77 16.78 -21.81
C GLY A 83 37.55 15.48 -21.63
N VAL A 84 37.29 14.72 -20.56
CA VAL A 84 37.92 13.42 -20.30
C VAL A 84 37.18 12.27 -21.00
N SER A 85 37.93 11.35 -21.62
CA SER A 85 37.36 10.17 -22.29
C SER A 85 36.46 9.36 -21.34
N ALA A 86 35.37 8.82 -21.88
CA ALA A 86 34.44 8.00 -21.10
C ALA A 86 35.13 6.76 -20.49
N GLU A 87 36.09 6.17 -21.20
CA GLU A 87 36.89 5.03 -20.72
C GLU A 87 37.74 5.40 -19.51
N LEU A 88 38.40 6.57 -19.51
CA LEU A 88 39.19 7.01 -18.37
C LEU A 88 38.30 7.31 -17.16
N ARG A 89 37.13 7.93 -17.36
CA ARG A 89 36.14 8.16 -16.29
C ARG A 89 35.64 6.83 -15.70
N ALA A 90 35.33 5.85 -16.54
CA ALA A 90 34.90 4.53 -16.10
C ALA A 90 36.00 3.79 -15.31
N SER A 91 37.25 3.83 -15.78
CA SER A 91 38.40 3.24 -15.09
C SER A 91 38.64 3.86 -13.71
N ARG A 92 38.53 5.19 -13.62
CA ARG A 92 38.63 5.93 -12.35
C ARG A 92 37.52 5.61 -11.37
N LEU A 93 36.26 5.57 -11.84
CA LEU A 93 35.14 5.11 -11.01
C LEU A 93 35.35 3.68 -10.51
N ALA A 94 35.80 2.78 -11.39
CA ALA A 94 36.12 1.41 -11.01
C ALA A 94 37.17 1.39 -9.90
N ALA A 95 38.25 2.17 -9.98
CA ALA A 95 39.26 2.24 -8.92
C ALA A 95 38.65 2.63 -7.57
N ALA A 96 37.73 3.60 -7.53
CA ALA A 96 37.02 3.98 -6.30
C ALA A 96 36.15 2.85 -5.74
N LEU A 97 35.50 2.06 -6.60
CA LEU A 97 34.67 0.91 -6.20
C LEU A 97 35.46 -0.28 -5.66
N HIS A 98 36.79 -0.31 -5.80
CA HIS A 98 37.66 -1.35 -5.23
C HIS A 98 38.26 -0.96 -3.88
N SER A 99 38.04 0.28 -3.39
CA SER A 99 38.53 0.71 -2.09
C SER A 99 37.71 0.13 -0.95
N ALA A 100 38.25 -0.87 -0.26
CA ALA A 100 37.58 -1.51 0.87
C ALA A 100 37.25 -0.53 2.01
N LEU A 101 38.10 0.48 2.24
CA LEU A 101 37.88 1.52 3.24
C LEU A 101 36.72 2.44 2.86
N ALA A 102 36.64 2.84 1.59
CA ALA A 102 35.52 3.65 1.10
C ALA A 102 34.20 2.86 1.12
N LEU A 103 34.21 1.60 0.69
CA LEU A 103 33.03 0.73 0.76
C LEU A 103 32.57 0.48 2.19
N GLY A 104 33.51 0.26 3.12
CA GLY A 104 33.22 0.07 4.54
C GLY A 104 32.60 1.30 5.21
N ALA A 105 32.78 2.50 4.65
CA ALA A 105 32.13 3.72 5.10
C ALA A 105 30.65 3.80 4.64
N CYS A 106 30.24 3.07 3.60
CA CYS A 106 28.85 3.06 3.13
C CYS A 106 28.00 2.13 4.00
N THR A 107 27.61 2.61 5.18
CA THR A 107 26.90 1.78 6.18
C THR A 107 25.38 1.81 6.04
N GLN A 108 24.83 2.85 5.43
CA GLN A 108 23.40 3.08 5.27
C GLN A 108 23.15 3.95 4.03
N VAL A 109 21.93 3.93 3.49
CA VAL A 109 21.54 4.82 2.38
C VAL A 109 20.07 5.22 2.51
N GLU A 110 19.79 6.49 2.27
CA GLU A 110 18.44 7.05 2.21
C GLU A 110 18.00 7.12 0.74
N TYR A 111 16.72 6.89 0.48
CA TYR A 111 16.15 6.99 -0.87
C TYR A 111 14.93 7.90 -0.88
N PHE A 112 14.87 8.77 -1.89
CA PHE A 112 13.61 9.36 -2.33
C PHE A 112 13.03 8.55 -3.50
N PHE A 113 11.74 8.31 -3.42
CA PHE A 113 10.93 7.88 -4.56
C PHE A 113 10.13 9.09 -5.05
N ILE A 114 10.19 9.36 -6.35
CA ILE A 114 9.62 10.57 -6.96
C ILE A 114 8.72 10.15 -8.11
N GLY A 115 7.42 10.32 -7.94
CA GLY A 115 6.41 10.09 -8.96
C GLY A 115 6.08 11.39 -9.64
N THR A 116 6.07 11.41 -10.97
CA THR A 116 5.87 12.62 -11.75
C THR A 116 4.51 12.62 -12.44
N ASP A 117 4.13 13.79 -12.97
CA ASP A 117 2.96 13.98 -13.81
C ASP A 117 3.07 13.31 -15.19
N ASN A 118 4.29 12.99 -15.62
CA ASN A 118 4.58 12.34 -16.90
C ASN A 118 4.79 10.81 -16.81
N GLY A 119 4.17 10.13 -15.83
CA GLY A 119 4.25 8.67 -15.75
C GLY A 119 5.57 8.09 -15.26
N HIS A 120 6.50 8.89 -14.74
CA HIS A 120 7.80 8.38 -14.31
C HIS A 120 7.89 8.25 -12.80
N ALA A 121 8.44 7.11 -12.36
CA ALA A 121 8.87 6.91 -10.98
C ALA A 121 10.39 6.89 -10.93
N PHE A 122 11.01 7.91 -10.34
CA PHE A 122 12.45 7.99 -10.13
C PHE A 122 12.84 7.54 -8.72
N LEU A 123 14.01 6.94 -8.64
CA LEU A 123 14.73 6.61 -7.42
C LEU A 123 15.92 7.56 -7.28
N MET A 124 16.07 8.20 -6.13
CA MET A 124 17.20 9.08 -5.85
C MET A 124 17.91 8.63 -4.55
N PRO A 125 19.04 7.91 -4.64
CA PRO A 125 19.87 7.61 -3.47
C PRO A 125 20.51 8.88 -2.93
N LEU A 126 20.60 8.94 -1.62
CA LEU A 126 21.29 10.00 -0.89
C LEU A 126 22.44 9.36 -0.13
N LEU A 127 23.65 9.62 -0.61
CA LEU A 127 24.86 9.02 -0.06
C LEU A 127 25.17 9.63 1.32
N PRO A 128 25.66 8.85 2.29
CA PRO A 128 26.04 9.41 3.58
C PRO A 128 27.21 10.41 3.44
N PRO A 129 27.20 11.55 4.15
CA PRO A 129 28.32 12.50 4.10
C PRO A 129 29.67 11.88 4.45
N HIS A 130 29.72 10.97 5.43
CA HIS A 130 30.95 10.28 5.82
C HIS A 130 31.49 9.33 4.74
N LEU A 131 30.63 8.84 3.84
CA LEU A 131 31.08 8.10 2.66
C LEU A 131 31.78 9.04 1.68
N LEU A 132 31.26 10.26 1.50
CA LEU A 132 31.90 11.26 0.64
C LEU A 132 33.28 11.65 1.19
N ASP A 133 33.40 11.85 2.50
CA ASP A 133 34.68 12.05 3.18
C ASP A 133 35.67 10.90 2.90
N ALA A 134 35.22 9.65 3.06
CA ALA A 134 36.05 8.47 2.81
C ALA A 134 36.46 8.36 1.33
N LEU A 135 35.55 8.62 0.39
CA LEU A 135 35.85 8.63 -1.04
C LEU A 135 36.89 9.70 -1.40
N VAL A 136 36.80 10.90 -0.80
CA VAL A 136 37.78 11.96 -1.03
C VAL A 136 39.12 11.63 -0.38
N ALA A 137 39.14 11.08 0.83
CA ALA A 137 40.37 10.71 1.53
C ALA A 137 41.12 9.56 0.84
N GLU A 138 40.41 8.53 0.40
CA GLU A 138 41.01 7.32 -0.17
C GLU A 138 41.24 7.42 -1.68
N CYS A 139 40.43 8.20 -2.40
CA CYS A 139 40.39 8.19 -3.87
C CYS A 139 40.45 9.59 -4.52
N GLY A 140 40.33 10.68 -3.74
CA GLY A 140 39.95 12.02 -4.20
C GLY A 140 40.67 12.54 -5.44
N GLU A 141 41.90 13.02 -5.33
CA GLU A 141 42.55 13.75 -6.44
C GLU A 141 42.97 12.84 -7.61
N THR A 142 43.02 11.52 -7.41
CA THR A 142 43.48 10.56 -8.41
C THR A 142 42.33 9.95 -9.22
N ALA A 143 41.27 9.52 -8.54
CA ALA A 143 40.14 8.83 -9.13
C ALA A 143 38.87 9.71 -9.19
N LEU A 144 38.66 10.62 -8.24
CA LEU A 144 37.45 11.44 -8.14
C LEU A 144 37.75 12.95 -8.05
N PRO A 145 38.48 13.53 -9.02
CA PRO A 145 39.02 14.89 -8.91
C PRO A 145 37.92 15.96 -8.76
N GLU A 146 36.80 15.82 -9.46
CA GLU A 146 35.68 16.77 -9.37
C GLU A 146 34.94 16.65 -8.03
N LEU A 147 34.78 15.44 -7.49
CA LEU A 147 34.23 15.25 -6.14
C LEU A 147 35.12 15.93 -5.11
N ALA A 148 36.44 15.71 -5.17
CA ALA A 148 37.40 16.32 -4.24
C ALA A 148 37.34 17.86 -4.30
N HIS A 149 37.22 18.43 -5.50
CA HIS A 149 37.06 19.87 -5.69
C HIS A 149 35.75 20.40 -5.10
N HIS A 150 34.62 19.74 -5.40
CA HIS A 150 33.31 20.12 -4.87
C HIS A 150 33.23 19.97 -3.35
N TRP A 151 33.85 18.93 -2.79
CA TRP A 151 33.92 18.66 -1.35
C TRP A 151 34.71 19.75 -0.62
N LYS A 152 35.90 20.13 -1.11
CA LYS A 152 36.70 21.24 -0.56
C LYS A 152 35.88 22.53 -0.53
N ARG A 153 35.19 22.85 -1.63
CA ARG A 153 34.33 24.04 -1.72
C ARG A 153 33.16 23.99 -0.72
N GLU A 154 32.51 22.83 -0.54
CA GLU A 154 31.45 22.69 0.48
C GLU A 154 31.99 22.83 1.90
N ALA A 155 33.16 22.27 2.20
CA ALA A 155 33.80 22.41 3.51
C ALA A 155 34.16 23.88 3.82
N GLU A 156 34.67 24.63 2.83
CA GLU A 156 34.94 26.07 2.96
C GLU A 156 33.66 26.89 3.20
N LEU A 157 32.57 26.56 2.50
CA LEU A 157 31.26 27.19 2.70
C LEU A 157 30.69 26.90 4.09
N ALA A 158 30.74 25.65 4.55
CA ALA A 158 30.29 25.27 5.88
C ALA A 158 31.09 25.98 6.99
N GLN A 159 32.41 26.14 6.80
CA GLN A 159 33.27 26.88 7.73
C GLN A 159 32.98 28.39 7.74
N THR A 160 32.58 28.98 6.61
CA THR A 160 32.21 30.39 6.52
C THR A 160 30.81 30.68 7.09
N GLU A 161 29.86 29.76 6.94
CA GLU A 161 28.56 29.81 7.61
C GLU A 161 28.70 29.69 9.13
N ALA A 162 29.54 28.77 9.62
CA ALA A 162 29.82 28.61 11.06
C ALA A 162 30.45 29.85 11.70
N ARG A 163 31.08 30.74 10.90
CA ARG A 163 31.65 32.01 11.35
C ARG A 163 30.64 33.18 11.38
N GLY A 164 29.36 32.92 11.10
CA GLY A 164 28.26 33.88 11.30
C GLY A 164 28.13 34.95 10.20
N HIS A 165 28.75 34.76 9.03
CA HIS A 165 28.56 35.69 7.91
C HIS A 165 27.22 35.44 7.21
N ALA A 166 26.24 36.32 7.48
CA ALA A 166 24.88 36.27 6.92
C ALA A 166 24.82 36.29 5.37
N SER A 167 25.90 36.67 4.67
CA SER A 167 25.98 36.59 3.21
C SER A 167 26.25 35.19 2.69
N ALA A 168 26.99 34.35 3.44
CA ALA A 168 27.30 32.97 3.04
C ALA A 168 26.02 32.11 3.01
N ALA A 169 25.20 32.22 4.06
CA ALA A 169 23.88 31.58 4.15
C ALA A 169 22.89 32.03 3.04
N ARG A 170 23.10 33.20 2.42
CA ARG A 170 22.29 33.65 1.25
C ARG A 170 22.80 33.05 -0.06
N THR A 171 24.12 32.89 -0.25
CA THR A 171 24.68 32.28 -1.47
C THR A 171 24.42 30.77 -1.56
N THR A 172 24.37 30.04 -0.44
CA THR A 172 24.03 28.61 -0.41
C THR A 172 22.56 28.36 -0.81
N VAL A 173 21.71 29.37 -0.60
CA VAL A 173 20.25 29.28 -0.78
C VAL A 173 19.76 29.92 -2.09
N GLN A 174 20.45 30.93 -2.63
CA GLN A 174 20.08 31.58 -3.91
C GLN A 174 20.50 30.79 -5.17
N GLY A 175 21.31 29.74 -5.03
CA GLY A 175 22.04 29.14 -6.16
C GLY A 175 21.49 27.85 -6.75
N GLY A 176 20.25 27.42 -6.47
CA GLY A 176 19.65 26.21 -7.08
C GLY A 176 20.54 24.95 -7.02
N ARG A 177 21.46 24.88 -6.05
CA ARG A 177 22.59 23.97 -6.08
C ARG A 177 22.16 22.61 -5.55
N VAL A 178 22.39 21.57 -6.35
CA VAL A 178 22.15 20.18 -5.95
C VAL A 178 23.07 19.84 -4.76
N PRO A 179 22.53 19.36 -3.62
CA PRO A 179 23.37 18.90 -2.52
C PRO A 179 24.31 17.79 -2.98
N LEU A 180 25.60 17.85 -2.60
CA LEU A 180 26.63 16.92 -3.11
C LEU A 180 26.38 15.45 -2.78
N ASN A 181 25.58 15.17 -1.75
CA ASN A 181 25.14 13.83 -1.41
C ASN A 181 24.04 13.26 -2.32
N CYS A 182 23.55 14.03 -3.28
CA CYS A 182 22.63 13.56 -4.32
C CYS A 182 23.45 13.07 -5.51
N SER A 183 23.65 11.76 -5.57
CA SER A 183 24.57 11.14 -6.51
C SER A 183 23.94 10.87 -7.89
N GLY A 184 22.66 11.21 -8.07
CA GLY A 184 21.93 11.11 -9.33
C GLY A 184 20.58 10.44 -9.15
N ARG A 185 19.63 10.72 -10.04
CA ARG A 185 18.33 10.05 -10.06
C ARG A 185 18.34 8.92 -11.10
N ARG A 186 17.78 7.77 -10.76
CA ARG A 186 17.63 6.62 -11.66
C ARG A 186 16.16 6.40 -11.93
N LEU A 187 15.80 6.17 -13.19
CA LEU A 187 14.43 5.84 -13.56
C LEU A 187 14.12 4.41 -13.12
N LEU A 188 13.06 4.23 -12.33
CA LEU A 188 12.64 2.94 -11.80
C LEU A 188 11.51 2.36 -12.66
N HIS A 189 10.38 3.07 -12.75
CA HIS A 189 9.23 2.63 -13.55
C HIS A 189 8.83 3.68 -14.60
N ARG A 190 8.41 3.20 -15.78
CA ARG A 190 7.67 3.98 -16.77
C ARG A 190 6.23 3.51 -16.83
N HIS A 191 5.33 4.34 -16.33
CA HIS A 191 3.91 4.28 -16.57
C HIS A 191 3.58 4.99 -17.89
N ALA A 192 2.32 4.90 -18.33
CA ALA A 192 1.88 5.62 -19.52
C ALA A 192 2.25 7.12 -19.45
N ARG A 193 2.63 7.71 -20.59
CA ARG A 193 3.02 9.12 -20.67
C ARG A 193 1.83 10.02 -20.32
N GLU A 194 2.16 11.14 -19.68
CA GLU A 194 1.19 12.14 -19.17
C GLU A 194 0.19 11.59 -18.13
N GLU A 195 0.45 10.39 -17.58
CA GLU A 195 -0.33 9.82 -16.47
C GLU A 195 0.38 10.05 -15.13
N PRO A 196 -0.19 10.78 -14.16
CA PRO A 196 0.50 11.05 -12.91
C PRO A 196 0.66 9.77 -12.07
N VAL A 197 1.88 9.50 -11.63
CA VAL A 197 2.16 8.43 -10.66
C VAL A 197 1.74 8.93 -9.28
N THR A 198 0.64 8.38 -8.75
CA THR A 198 0.03 8.85 -7.48
C THR A 198 0.06 7.82 -6.38
N VAL A 199 0.20 6.54 -6.73
CA VAL A 199 0.23 5.43 -5.78
C VAL A 199 1.66 4.93 -5.69
N MET A 200 2.17 4.84 -4.46
CA MET A 200 3.45 4.22 -4.15
C MET A 200 3.37 3.50 -2.82
N ASP A 201 4.07 2.38 -2.72
CA ASP A 201 4.39 1.74 -1.44
C ASP A 201 5.74 1.03 -1.53
N HIS A 202 6.35 0.77 -0.38
CA HIS A 202 7.61 0.03 -0.31
C HIS A 202 7.62 -0.92 0.89
N LEU A 203 8.34 -2.03 0.74
CA LEU A 203 8.53 -3.03 1.79
C LEU A 203 9.95 -3.61 1.66
N GLY A 204 10.79 -3.36 2.68
CA GLY A 204 12.20 -3.69 2.59
C GLY A 204 12.84 -3.01 1.37
N THR A 205 13.34 -3.82 0.42
CA THR A 205 13.98 -3.37 -0.82
C THR A 205 13.06 -3.41 -2.05
N LEU A 206 11.75 -3.68 -1.85
CA LEU A 206 10.74 -3.69 -2.90
C LEU A 206 10.01 -2.36 -2.98
N PHE A 207 9.63 -2.00 -4.20
CA PHE A 207 8.87 -0.80 -4.50
C PHE A 207 7.75 -1.12 -5.49
N ALA A 208 6.56 -0.60 -5.21
CA ALA A 208 5.40 -0.69 -6.08
C ALA A 208 4.88 0.70 -6.43
N SER A 209 4.46 0.91 -7.68
CA SER A 209 3.79 2.15 -8.09
C SER A 209 2.68 1.94 -9.11
N ALA A 210 1.73 2.89 -9.15
CA ALA A 210 0.66 2.94 -10.14
C ALA A 210 0.27 4.39 -10.50
N ALA A 211 -0.28 4.57 -11.71
CA ALA A 211 -0.76 5.86 -12.20
C ALA A 211 -2.28 6.04 -12.03
N SER A 212 -2.76 7.28 -12.20
CA SER A 212 -4.07 7.72 -11.68
C SER A 212 -5.22 7.91 -12.67
N SER A 213 -5.01 7.85 -13.99
CA SER A 213 -6.06 8.20 -14.95
C SER A 213 -6.18 7.28 -16.16
N GLY A 214 -5.20 6.41 -16.43
CA GLY A 214 -5.26 5.50 -17.58
C GLY A 214 -4.39 4.24 -17.50
N ASP A 215 -3.27 4.26 -16.76
CA ASP A 215 -2.42 3.07 -16.62
C ASP A 215 -3.00 2.09 -15.60
N THR A 216 -3.74 1.09 -16.09
CA THR A 216 -4.36 0.06 -15.26
C THR A 216 -3.38 -1.06 -14.91
N SER A 217 -2.15 -0.70 -14.51
CA SER A 217 -1.11 -1.63 -14.10
C SER A 217 -0.39 -1.15 -12.84
N VAL A 218 -0.05 -2.09 -11.95
CA VAL A 218 0.85 -1.83 -10.82
C VAL A 218 2.23 -2.39 -11.15
N ALA A 219 3.22 -1.51 -11.22
CA ALA A 219 4.61 -1.85 -11.47
C ALA A 219 5.29 -2.26 -10.16
N VAL A 220 5.99 -3.39 -10.13
CA VAL A 220 6.73 -3.89 -8.95
C VAL A 220 8.20 -4.15 -9.31
N SER A 221 9.13 -3.63 -8.51
CA SER A 221 10.57 -3.81 -8.69
C SER A 221 11.31 -3.93 -7.36
N VAL A 222 12.54 -4.47 -7.45
CA VAL A 222 13.56 -4.27 -6.42
C VAL A 222 14.24 -2.94 -6.71
N PHE A 223 14.44 -2.08 -5.71
CA PHE A 223 15.15 -0.81 -5.87
C PHE A 223 16.59 -0.81 -5.30
N HIS A 224 16.94 -1.80 -4.47
CA HIS A 224 18.25 -1.89 -3.80
C HIS A 224 18.76 -3.35 -3.76
N PRO A 225 20.08 -3.61 -3.93
CA PRO A 225 21.16 -2.66 -4.21
C PRO A 225 21.24 -2.19 -5.66
N VAL A 226 20.70 -2.97 -6.60
CA VAL A 226 20.60 -2.61 -8.02
C VAL A 226 19.14 -2.68 -8.44
N PRO A 227 18.56 -1.56 -8.90
CA PRO A 227 17.19 -1.56 -9.41
C PRO A 227 16.95 -2.59 -10.52
N ALA A 228 15.91 -3.41 -10.35
CA ALA A 228 15.52 -4.47 -11.28
C ALA A 228 14.00 -4.70 -11.27
N GLY A 229 13.38 -4.77 -12.44
CA GLY A 229 11.94 -5.04 -12.58
C GLY A 229 11.58 -6.47 -12.22
N ILE A 230 10.45 -6.63 -11.51
CA ILE A 230 9.86 -7.93 -11.20
C ILE A 230 8.69 -8.20 -12.13
N THR A 231 7.61 -7.42 -12.02
CA THR A 231 6.38 -7.68 -12.79
C THR A 231 5.43 -6.48 -12.83
N CYS A 232 4.45 -6.53 -13.75
CA CYS A 232 3.32 -5.62 -13.85
C CYS A 232 2.03 -6.36 -13.52
N LEU A 233 1.31 -5.95 -12.47
CA LEU A 233 0.03 -6.52 -12.09
C LEU A 233 -1.09 -5.85 -12.90
N PRO A 234 -1.87 -6.60 -13.70
CA PRO A 234 -2.92 -6.03 -14.53
C PRO A 234 -4.17 -5.72 -13.71
N HIS A 235 -4.79 -4.59 -14.00
CA HIS A 235 -6.05 -4.16 -13.42
C HIS A 235 -7.09 -3.80 -14.51
N PRO A 236 -8.39 -3.99 -14.23
CA PRO A 236 -9.46 -3.60 -15.13
C PRO A 236 -9.83 -2.11 -15.02
N SER A 237 -9.40 -1.45 -13.95
CA SER A 237 -9.71 -0.06 -13.61
C SER A 237 -8.51 0.59 -12.91
N VAL A 238 -8.59 1.91 -12.71
CA VAL A 238 -7.49 2.66 -12.10
C VAL A 238 -7.27 2.20 -10.65
N VAL A 239 -6.01 1.93 -10.33
CA VAL A 239 -5.56 1.62 -8.97
C VAL A 239 -5.36 2.91 -8.19
N ARG A 240 -6.01 3.01 -7.04
CA ARG A 240 -6.03 4.21 -6.19
C ARG A 240 -5.25 4.04 -4.89
N SER A 241 -4.97 2.79 -4.51
CA SER A 241 -4.13 2.47 -3.37
C SER A 241 -3.44 1.12 -3.55
N ALA A 242 -2.25 1.00 -3.00
CA ALA A 242 -1.51 -0.26 -2.95
C ALA A 242 -0.86 -0.43 -1.57
N LYS A 243 -0.72 -1.67 -1.13
CA LYS A 243 -0.03 -2.02 0.12
C LYS A 243 0.75 -3.32 -0.04
N LEU A 244 2.06 -3.25 0.17
CA LEU A 244 2.96 -4.41 0.21
C LEU A 244 2.89 -5.09 1.58
N TRP A 245 2.96 -6.42 1.58
CA TRP A 245 2.86 -7.24 2.79
C TRP A 245 3.68 -8.53 2.65
N GLU A 246 4.35 -8.96 3.73
CA GLU A 246 5.25 -10.13 3.74
C GLU A 246 4.52 -11.47 3.66
N GLY A 247 3.22 -11.54 3.98
CA GLY A 247 2.48 -12.80 3.88
C GLY A 247 2.69 -13.79 5.03
N SER A 248 3.31 -13.36 6.14
CA SER A 248 3.67 -14.20 7.30
C SER A 248 2.55 -15.10 7.84
N VAL A 249 1.31 -14.67 7.71
CA VAL A 249 0.10 -15.43 8.08
C VAL A 249 0.03 -16.80 7.38
N PHE A 250 0.50 -16.91 6.13
CA PHE A 250 0.44 -18.17 5.38
C PHE A 250 1.55 -19.15 5.75
N THR A 251 2.63 -18.68 6.36
CA THR A 251 3.78 -19.50 6.79
C THR A 251 3.76 -19.80 8.29
N ALA A 252 2.80 -19.23 9.04
CA ALA A 252 2.64 -19.49 10.46
C ALA A 252 2.40 -20.98 10.71
N SER A 253 3.30 -21.60 11.48
CA SER A 253 3.20 -23.03 11.78
C SER A 253 1.93 -23.30 12.61
N PRO A 254 1.03 -24.19 12.17
CA PRO A 254 -0.02 -24.67 13.06
C PRO A 254 0.63 -25.38 14.24
N SER A 255 0.15 -25.12 15.45
CA SER A 255 0.58 -25.89 16.63
C SER A 255 0.19 -27.36 16.43
N PRO A 256 1.12 -28.32 16.54
CA PRO A 256 0.79 -29.73 16.39
C PRO A 256 -0.22 -30.10 17.48
N SER A 257 -1.43 -30.53 17.08
CA SER A 257 -2.41 -31.01 18.06
C SER A 257 -1.90 -32.34 18.62
N ASN A 258 -1.60 -32.39 19.92
CA ASN A 258 -1.15 -33.60 20.63
C ASN A 258 -2.24 -34.69 20.78
N CYS A 259 -3.33 -34.63 20.02
CA CYS A 259 -4.52 -35.48 20.17
C CYS A 259 -4.83 -36.36 18.93
N ALA A 260 -3.85 -36.63 18.06
CA ALA A 260 -4.07 -37.50 16.91
C ALA A 260 -3.92 -38.99 17.31
N GLY A 261 -4.99 -39.77 17.21
CA GLY A 261 -4.94 -41.22 17.37
C GLY A 261 -4.17 -41.91 16.23
N GLU A 262 -3.76 -43.18 16.40
CA GLU A 262 -2.94 -43.90 15.42
C GLU A 262 -3.53 -43.98 13.99
N ASN A 263 -4.85 -43.83 13.85
CA ASN A 263 -5.57 -43.84 12.56
C ASN A 263 -5.42 -42.54 11.73
N ASP A 264 -4.87 -41.46 12.29
CA ASP A 264 -4.70 -40.17 11.60
C ASP A 264 -3.31 -39.99 10.93
N LYS A 265 -2.41 -40.98 11.06
CA LYS A 265 -1.04 -40.93 10.49
C LYS A 265 -0.97 -40.57 8.99
N PRO A 266 -1.74 -41.19 8.06
CA PRO A 266 -1.67 -40.86 6.64
C PRO A 266 -2.20 -39.45 6.32
N ARG A 267 -3.22 -39.00 7.06
CA ARG A 267 -3.75 -37.63 6.94
C ARG A 267 -2.72 -36.60 7.40
N GLN A 268 -2.08 -36.86 8.54
CA GLN A 268 -1.05 -35.99 9.09
C GLN A 268 0.16 -35.89 8.15
N ALA A 269 0.57 -36.99 7.54
CA ALA A 269 1.66 -37.01 6.55
C ALA A 269 1.33 -36.16 5.31
N ALA A 270 0.12 -36.31 4.75
CA ALA A 270 -0.33 -35.51 3.60
C ALA A 270 -0.44 -34.01 3.93
N LEU A 271 -0.95 -33.67 5.11
CA LEU A 271 -0.99 -32.28 5.60
C LEU A 271 0.40 -31.71 5.79
N GLN A 272 1.33 -32.48 6.37
CA GLN A 272 2.70 -32.04 6.57
C GLN A 272 3.39 -31.76 5.23
N GLN A 273 3.22 -32.65 4.25
CA GLN A 273 3.75 -32.45 2.90
C GLN A 273 3.19 -31.18 2.23
N TRP A 274 1.90 -30.90 2.43
CA TRP A 274 1.30 -29.66 1.95
C TRP A 274 1.92 -28.43 2.63
N TYR A 275 2.05 -28.43 3.96
CA TYR A 275 2.72 -27.33 4.69
C TYR A 275 4.18 -27.14 4.28
N ASP A 276 4.90 -28.22 3.99
CA ASP A 276 6.26 -28.16 3.48
C ASP A 276 6.30 -27.50 2.10
N SER A 277 5.32 -27.80 1.23
CA SER A 277 5.19 -27.14 -0.08
C SER A 277 4.89 -25.65 0.02
N VAL A 278 4.04 -25.23 0.97
CA VAL A 278 3.76 -23.81 1.24
C VAL A 278 5.06 -23.14 1.69
N ARG A 279 5.72 -23.70 2.70
CA ARG A 279 6.97 -23.14 3.24
C ARG A 279 8.11 -23.12 2.24
N ALA A 280 8.12 -24.00 1.24
CA ALA A 280 9.08 -23.96 0.14
C ALA A 280 8.77 -22.85 -0.87
N ALA A 281 7.50 -22.50 -1.07
CA ALA A 281 7.07 -21.52 -2.06
C ALA A 281 7.16 -20.07 -1.54
N GLU A 282 6.97 -19.85 -0.25
CA GLU A 282 6.82 -18.51 0.35
C GLU A 282 8.11 -17.68 0.61
N PRO A 283 9.34 -18.23 0.73
CA PRO A 283 10.54 -17.42 1.03
C PRO A 283 10.86 -16.35 -0.03
N THR A 284 10.30 -16.48 -1.23
CA THR A 284 10.51 -15.57 -2.36
C THR A 284 9.28 -14.75 -2.70
N ALA A 285 8.20 -14.92 -1.95
CA ALA A 285 6.90 -14.33 -2.24
C ALA A 285 6.68 -13.05 -1.43
N VAL A 286 6.09 -12.05 -2.08
CA VAL A 286 5.55 -10.86 -1.44
C VAL A 286 4.13 -10.65 -1.90
N TYR A 287 3.29 -10.18 -1.00
CA TYR A 287 1.88 -9.95 -1.26
C TYR A 287 1.62 -8.48 -1.52
N VAL A 288 0.71 -8.21 -2.47
CA VAL A 288 0.31 -6.86 -2.82
C VAL A 288 -1.20 -6.76 -2.71
N PHE A 289 -1.69 -5.93 -1.79
CA PHE A 289 -3.06 -5.47 -1.81
C PHE A 289 -3.18 -4.28 -2.74
N THR A 290 -4.22 -4.26 -3.56
CA THR A 290 -4.48 -3.18 -4.53
C THR A 290 -5.95 -2.81 -4.46
N GLY A 291 -6.24 -1.53 -4.25
CA GLY A 291 -7.59 -0.98 -4.18
C GLY A 291 -7.88 -0.14 -5.42
N ASP A 292 -9.02 -0.38 -6.06
CA ASP A 292 -9.43 0.33 -7.27
C ASP A 292 -10.60 1.31 -7.05
N GLU A 293 -10.94 2.04 -8.11
CA GLU A 293 -12.09 2.95 -8.13
C GLU A 293 -13.46 2.24 -8.15
N ALA A 294 -13.48 0.93 -8.42
CA ALA A 294 -14.70 0.13 -8.43
C ALA A 294 -15.10 -0.38 -7.03
N GLY A 295 -14.28 -0.13 -6.00
CA GLY A 295 -14.51 -0.60 -4.64
C GLY A 295 -14.08 -2.06 -4.43
N LEU A 296 -13.12 -2.54 -5.23
CA LEU A 296 -12.55 -3.87 -5.10
C LEU A 296 -11.14 -3.79 -4.55
N VAL A 297 -10.83 -4.69 -3.62
CA VAL A 297 -9.47 -4.92 -3.14
C VAL A 297 -9.01 -6.29 -3.65
N ARG A 298 -7.86 -6.33 -4.32
CA ARG A 298 -7.25 -7.58 -4.83
C ARG A 298 -6.01 -7.90 -4.05
N LEU A 299 -5.87 -9.16 -3.64
CA LEU A 299 -4.68 -9.71 -3.00
C LEU A 299 -3.89 -10.52 -4.03
N TRP A 300 -2.75 -10.01 -4.42
CA TRP A 300 -1.80 -10.65 -5.32
C TRP A 300 -0.68 -11.31 -4.52
N ARG A 301 -0.22 -12.47 -4.98
CA ARG A 301 1.03 -13.09 -4.55
C ARG A 301 2.04 -12.92 -5.68
N VAL A 302 3.14 -12.24 -5.42
CA VAL A 302 4.23 -11.98 -6.38
C VAL A 302 5.42 -12.83 -5.99
N ASP A 303 5.87 -13.69 -6.90
CA ASP A 303 7.12 -14.43 -6.75
C ASP A 303 8.26 -13.57 -7.29
N VAL A 304 9.10 -13.07 -6.39
CA VAL A 304 10.20 -12.15 -6.71
C VAL A 304 11.26 -12.84 -7.57
N ILE A 305 11.53 -14.13 -7.33
CA ILE A 305 12.55 -14.89 -8.07
C ILE A 305 12.00 -15.33 -9.43
N ALA A 306 10.80 -15.91 -9.45
CA ALA A 306 10.18 -16.38 -10.70
C ALA A 306 9.63 -15.23 -11.57
N ARG A 307 9.59 -13.99 -11.04
CA ARG A 307 9.04 -12.80 -11.70
C ARG A 307 7.61 -12.99 -12.20
N SER A 308 6.84 -13.72 -11.42
CA SER A 308 5.46 -14.08 -11.73
C SER A 308 4.53 -13.61 -10.64
N TYR A 309 3.24 -13.59 -10.93
CA TYR A 309 2.21 -13.24 -9.97
C TYR A 309 1.02 -14.17 -10.10
N THR A 310 0.23 -14.24 -9.03
CA THR A 310 -1.04 -14.97 -8.99
C THR A 310 -2.04 -14.18 -8.16
N LEU A 311 -3.29 -14.09 -8.64
CA LEU A 311 -4.37 -13.48 -7.87
C LEU A 311 -4.88 -14.49 -6.84
N GLN A 312 -4.74 -14.17 -5.56
CA GLN A 312 -5.18 -15.04 -4.47
C GLN A 312 -6.65 -14.80 -4.14
N HIS A 313 -7.05 -13.54 -3.91
CA HIS A 313 -8.40 -13.20 -3.45
C HIS A 313 -8.91 -11.88 -4.03
N VAL A 314 -10.23 -11.79 -4.19
CA VAL A 314 -10.97 -10.53 -4.46
C VAL A 314 -11.87 -10.25 -3.26
N LEU A 315 -11.64 -9.09 -2.64
CA LEU A 315 -12.37 -8.59 -1.48
C LEU A 315 -13.32 -7.50 -1.97
N VAL A 316 -14.60 -7.62 -1.60
CA VAL A 316 -15.66 -6.69 -2.05
C VAL A 316 -16.08 -5.74 -0.94
N CYS A 317 -16.22 -4.45 -1.26
CA CYS A 317 -16.89 -3.50 -0.37
C CYS A 317 -18.40 -3.75 -0.41
N SER A 318 -18.96 -4.20 0.70
CA SER A 318 -20.39 -4.55 0.82
C SER A 318 -20.88 -4.29 2.24
N ALA A 319 -21.55 -3.16 2.46
CA ALA A 319 -22.04 -2.77 3.79
C ALA A 319 -23.21 -3.64 4.28
N ASN A 320 -23.92 -4.34 3.39
CA ASN A 320 -25.05 -5.21 3.76
C ASN A 320 -24.63 -6.67 4.06
N MET A 321 -23.39 -7.04 3.77
CA MET A 321 -22.79 -8.36 4.03
C MET A 321 -21.57 -8.23 4.96
N THR A 322 -21.79 -7.74 6.18
CA THR A 322 -20.76 -7.66 7.24
C THR A 322 -20.80 -8.86 8.18
N GLY A 323 -19.81 -9.00 9.04
CA GLY A 323 -19.69 -10.10 10.01
C GLY A 323 -19.11 -11.39 9.40
N MET A 324 -18.51 -11.29 8.22
CA MET A 324 -17.93 -12.43 7.51
C MET A 324 -16.46 -12.58 7.89
N LEU A 325 -16.13 -13.68 8.57
CA LEU A 325 -14.76 -13.97 9.00
C LEU A 325 -13.92 -14.57 7.86
N SER A 326 -14.54 -15.29 6.94
CA SER A 326 -13.87 -15.92 5.81
C SER A 326 -14.74 -15.88 4.55
N PRO A 327 -14.17 -16.21 3.37
CA PRO A 327 -14.94 -16.41 2.14
C PRO A 327 -16.00 -17.52 2.24
N LEU A 328 -15.91 -18.39 3.26
CA LEU A 328 -16.78 -19.53 3.47
C LEU A 328 -17.85 -19.32 4.54
N THR A 329 -17.74 -18.25 5.35
CA THR A 329 -18.72 -17.91 6.38
C THR A 329 -20.16 -17.86 5.84
N PRO A 330 -20.45 -17.32 4.63
CA PRO A 330 -21.80 -17.34 4.07
C PRO A 330 -22.37 -18.75 3.83
N PHE A 331 -21.51 -19.74 3.63
CA PHE A 331 -21.90 -21.12 3.32
C PHE A 331 -21.91 -22.04 4.55
N ALA A 332 -21.35 -21.59 5.68
CA ALA A 332 -21.22 -22.39 6.90
C ALA A 332 -22.37 -22.22 7.89
N ARG A 333 -23.07 -21.08 7.91
CA ARG A 333 -24.15 -20.81 8.88
C ARG A 333 -25.50 -21.34 8.41
N GLU A 334 -26.30 -21.94 9.29
CA GLU A 334 -27.75 -22.16 9.06
C GLU A 334 -28.57 -20.85 8.89
N ASP A 335 -27.90 -19.69 8.79
CA ASP A 335 -28.53 -18.40 8.50
C ASP A 335 -29.28 -18.48 7.16
N ASN A 336 -30.58 -18.69 7.26
CA ASN A 336 -31.59 -18.56 6.21
C ASN A 336 -31.79 -17.10 5.78
N SER A 337 -30.82 -16.22 6.06
CA SER A 337 -30.86 -14.83 5.64
C SER A 337 -30.79 -14.83 4.11
N LYS A 338 -31.95 -14.71 3.46
CA LYS A 338 -32.09 -14.48 2.02
C LYS A 338 -31.63 -13.08 1.63
N LYS A 339 -30.67 -12.50 2.35
CA LYS A 339 -30.10 -11.20 2.02
C LYS A 339 -29.34 -11.40 0.72
N VAL A 340 -29.89 -10.83 -0.35
CA VAL A 340 -29.19 -10.75 -1.63
C VAL A 340 -27.98 -9.85 -1.39
N PRO A 341 -26.75 -10.38 -1.53
CA PRO A 341 -25.55 -9.57 -1.41
C PRO A 341 -25.62 -8.41 -2.39
N SER A 342 -25.24 -7.21 -1.96
CA SER A 342 -25.06 -6.08 -2.88
C SER A 342 -23.65 -5.53 -2.74
N ARG A 343 -23.05 -5.16 -3.87
CA ARG A 343 -21.76 -4.48 -3.90
C ARG A 343 -21.97 -2.99 -3.86
N ASP A 344 -21.16 -2.28 -3.08
CA ASP A 344 -21.08 -0.81 -3.11
C ASP A 344 -20.25 -0.38 -4.32
N THR A 345 -20.80 -0.56 -5.52
CA THR A 345 -20.14 -0.21 -6.78
C THR A 345 -19.81 1.28 -6.84
N GLY A 346 -18.56 1.61 -7.19
CA GLY A 346 -18.11 2.99 -7.36
C GLY A 346 -17.65 3.68 -6.08
N ARG A 347 -17.51 2.96 -4.96
CA ARG A 347 -16.81 3.49 -3.79
C ARG A 347 -15.31 3.31 -3.95
N VAL A 348 -14.62 4.40 -4.24
CA VAL A 348 -13.17 4.39 -4.44
C VAL A 348 -12.43 3.93 -3.17
N VAL A 349 -11.41 3.08 -3.34
CA VAL A 349 -10.50 2.68 -2.26
C VAL A 349 -9.28 3.62 -2.21
N HIS A 350 -9.32 4.61 -1.32
CA HIS A 350 -8.30 5.65 -1.24
C HIS A 350 -7.04 5.25 -0.48
N CYS A 351 -7.14 4.35 0.51
CA CYS A 351 -5.99 3.92 1.30
C CYS A 351 -6.17 2.50 1.83
N LEU A 352 -5.05 1.82 2.08
CA LEU A 352 -4.98 0.46 2.58
C LEU A 352 -3.97 0.37 3.73
N GLU A 353 -4.25 -0.50 4.71
CA GLU A 353 -3.29 -0.86 5.76
C GLU A 353 -3.55 -2.28 6.25
N VAL A 354 -2.47 -2.94 6.68
CA VAL A 354 -2.50 -4.30 7.20
C VAL A 354 -2.10 -4.28 8.68
N ASP A 355 -2.93 -4.86 9.54
CA ASP A 355 -2.57 -5.24 10.90
C ASP A 355 -2.17 -6.71 10.88
N GLU A 356 -0.87 -6.96 10.75
CA GLU A 356 -0.32 -8.31 10.69
C GLU A 356 -0.56 -9.10 11.99
N GLN A 357 -0.50 -8.43 13.15
CA GLN A 357 -0.66 -9.06 14.45
C GLN A 357 -2.11 -9.51 14.67
N ALA A 358 -3.08 -8.68 14.28
CA ALA A 358 -4.49 -9.05 14.33
C ALA A 358 -4.94 -9.90 13.14
N GLY A 359 -4.11 -10.02 12.09
CA GLY A 359 -4.49 -10.64 10.83
C GLY A 359 -5.67 -9.91 10.18
N ARG A 360 -5.59 -8.59 10.03
CA ARG A 360 -6.63 -7.74 9.41
C ARG A 360 -6.08 -6.90 8.28
N VAL A 361 -6.93 -6.61 7.30
CA VAL A 361 -6.71 -5.57 6.28
C VAL A 361 -7.84 -4.57 6.32
N PHE A 362 -7.49 -3.29 6.19
CA PHE A 362 -8.38 -2.14 6.25
C PHE A 362 -8.35 -1.40 4.92
N ALA A 363 -9.52 -1.02 4.40
CA ALA A 363 -9.65 -0.18 3.21
C ALA A 363 -10.46 1.08 3.54
N GLY A 364 -9.82 2.24 3.41
CA GLY A 364 -10.48 3.53 3.52
C GLY A 364 -11.22 3.88 2.23
N THR A 365 -12.51 4.19 2.37
CA THR A 365 -13.41 4.51 1.26
C THR A 365 -14.22 5.76 1.56
N GLU A 366 -15.10 6.13 0.63
CA GLU A 366 -16.16 7.09 0.90
C GLU A 366 -17.10 6.57 2.02
N GLY A 367 -17.30 7.40 3.03
CA GLY A 367 -18.19 7.15 4.17
C GLY A 367 -17.68 6.19 5.25
N GLY A 368 -16.52 5.54 5.08
CA GLY A 368 -15.99 4.66 6.12
C GLY A 368 -14.82 3.76 5.74
N VAL A 369 -14.52 2.81 6.62
CA VAL A 369 -13.45 1.82 6.48
C VAL A 369 -14.03 0.41 6.45
N TYR A 370 -13.68 -0.36 5.43
CA TYR A 370 -13.99 -1.79 5.38
C TYR A 370 -12.86 -2.60 6.02
N VAL A 371 -13.23 -3.65 6.76
CA VAL A 371 -12.29 -4.52 7.47
C VAL A 371 -12.49 -5.95 7.00
N TRP A 372 -11.40 -6.66 6.70
CA TRP A 372 -11.42 -8.11 6.42
C TRP A 372 -10.40 -8.85 7.28
N ALA A 373 -10.69 -10.10 7.59
CA ALA A 373 -9.75 -11.00 8.24
C ALA A 373 -8.87 -11.69 7.19
N ILE A 374 -7.57 -11.38 7.20
CA ILE A 374 -6.61 -11.99 6.27
C ILE A 374 -6.12 -13.35 6.76
N ASN A 375 -6.15 -13.58 8.07
CA ASN A 375 -5.78 -14.86 8.67
C ASN A 375 -6.77 -16.01 8.42
N ALA A 376 -7.96 -15.69 7.93
CA ALA A 376 -8.98 -16.67 7.56
C ALA A 376 -9.03 -16.94 6.05
N LEU A 377 -8.15 -16.32 5.26
CA LEU A 377 -8.12 -16.50 3.81
C LEU A 377 -7.45 -17.84 3.44
N PRO A 378 -8.07 -18.66 2.58
CA PRO A 378 -7.42 -19.85 2.03
C PRO A 378 -6.15 -19.51 1.24
N TRP A 379 -5.07 -20.24 1.43
CA TRP A 379 -3.88 -20.11 0.57
C TRP A 379 -4.12 -20.86 -0.74
N ARG A 380 -3.93 -20.20 -1.89
CA ARG A 380 -4.27 -20.78 -3.21
C ARG A 380 -3.06 -21.22 -4.04
N GLY A 381 -1.85 -21.04 -3.51
CA GLY A 381 -0.62 -21.43 -4.17
C GLY A 381 -0.37 -20.73 -5.50
N PRO A 382 0.69 -21.14 -6.21
CA PRO A 382 0.94 -20.71 -7.58
C PRO A 382 -0.08 -21.31 -8.55
N GLU A 383 -0.24 -20.69 -9.73
CA GLU A 383 -1.16 -21.17 -10.76
C GLU A 383 -0.78 -22.58 -11.23
N SER A 384 -1.76 -23.50 -11.18
CA SER A 384 -1.62 -24.88 -11.65
C SER A 384 -2.81 -25.25 -12.54
N THR A 385 -2.53 -26.02 -13.59
CA THR A 385 -3.53 -26.51 -14.53
C THR A 385 -4.03 -27.92 -14.21
N SER A 386 -3.54 -28.54 -13.13
CA SER A 386 -4.03 -29.86 -12.69
C SER A 386 -5.33 -29.74 -11.91
N ALA A 387 -6.34 -30.57 -12.24
CA ALA A 387 -7.63 -30.59 -11.54
C ALA A 387 -7.47 -30.89 -10.04
N ASP A 388 -6.57 -31.80 -9.68
CA ASP A 388 -6.31 -32.14 -8.27
C ASP A 388 -5.58 -31.01 -7.54
N ALA A 389 -4.70 -30.27 -8.24
CA ALA A 389 -4.06 -29.09 -7.68
C ALA A 389 -5.08 -27.96 -7.46
N LEU A 390 -5.96 -27.70 -8.45
CA LEU A 390 -7.02 -26.71 -8.29
C LEU A 390 -7.97 -27.06 -7.15
N ALA A 391 -8.30 -28.34 -6.97
CA ALA A 391 -9.10 -28.81 -5.86
C ALA A 391 -8.44 -28.54 -4.51
N ALA A 392 -7.14 -28.83 -4.37
CA ALA A 392 -6.38 -28.56 -3.15
C ALA A 392 -6.40 -27.07 -2.76
N TYR A 393 -6.51 -26.17 -3.74
CA TYR A 393 -6.48 -24.72 -3.55
C TYR A 393 -7.86 -24.04 -3.70
N HIS A 394 -8.93 -24.81 -3.87
CA HIS A 394 -10.27 -24.27 -4.02
C HIS A 394 -10.87 -23.93 -2.65
N PRO A 395 -11.48 -22.74 -2.44
CA PRO A 395 -12.02 -22.37 -1.13
C PRO A 395 -13.03 -23.38 -0.57
N PHE A 396 -13.86 -24.01 -1.40
CA PHE A 396 -14.79 -25.04 -0.90
C PHE A 396 -14.12 -26.26 -0.29
N CYS A 397 -12.89 -26.53 -0.69
CA CYS A 397 -12.07 -27.61 -0.17
C CYS A 397 -11.23 -27.16 1.04
N TRP A 398 -11.42 -25.96 1.60
CA TRP A 398 -10.60 -25.45 2.69
C TRP A 398 -11.16 -25.80 4.09
N ASP A 399 -10.29 -26.25 4.98
CA ASP A 399 -10.59 -26.47 6.40
C ASP A 399 -10.20 -25.21 7.20
N GLU A 400 -11.21 -24.43 7.61
CA GLU A 400 -11.02 -23.19 8.37
C GLU A 400 -10.39 -23.41 9.75
N GLN A 401 -10.59 -24.59 10.36
CA GLN A 401 -10.04 -24.88 11.68
C GLN A 401 -8.56 -25.24 11.61
N ARG A 402 -8.17 -25.93 10.54
CA ARG A 402 -6.80 -26.42 10.35
C ARG A 402 -5.96 -25.55 9.46
N HIS A 403 -6.53 -24.52 8.82
CA HIS A 403 -5.86 -23.67 7.82
C HIS A 403 -5.16 -24.49 6.73
N ALA A 404 -5.84 -25.52 6.22
CA ALA A 404 -5.31 -26.43 5.22
C ALA A 404 -6.44 -27.03 4.35
N PRO A 405 -6.13 -27.70 3.23
CA PRO A 405 -7.15 -28.39 2.44
C PRO A 405 -7.80 -29.55 3.20
N LEU A 406 -9.08 -29.79 2.91
CA LEU A 406 -9.85 -30.94 3.37
C LEU A 406 -9.23 -32.24 2.81
N PRO A 407 -9.35 -33.38 3.54
CA PRO A 407 -8.74 -34.64 3.13
C PRO A 407 -9.10 -35.11 1.72
N CYS A 408 -10.34 -34.93 1.26
CA CYS A 408 -10.77 -35.29 -0.10
C CYS A 408 -10.06 -34.50 -1.22
N ALA A 409 -9.45 -33.37 -0.90
CA ALA A 409 -8.74 -32.51 -1.84
C ALA A 409 -7.21 -32.65 -1.76
N LEU A 410 -6.69 -33.41 -0.79
CA LEU A 410 -5.25 -33.64 -0.67
C LEU A 410 -4.79 -34.71 -1.68
N PRO A 411 -3.76 -34.42 -2.50
CA PRO A 411 -3.18 -35.42 -3.38
C PRO A 411 -2.73 -36.66 -2.59
N HIS A 412 -3.02 -37.85 -3.11
CA HIS A 412 -2.61 -39.16 -2.54
C HIS A 412 -3.25 -39.56 -1.19
N TYR A 413 -4.22 -38.82 -0.66
CA TYR A 413 -4.99 -39.28 0.49
C TYR A 413 -6.02 -40.34 0.06
N LYS A 414 -5.82 -41.60 0.48
CA LYS A 414 -6.84 -42.66 0.37
C LYS A 414 -7.53 -42.82 1.72
N ALA A 415 -8.81 -42.45 1.79
CA ALA A 415 -9.61 -42.67 2.99
C ALA A 415 -9.67 -44.18 3.32
N PRO A 416 -9.57 -44.58 4.60
CA PRO A 416 -9.89 -45.94 4.99
C PRO A 416 -11.39 -46.21 4.71
N PRO A 417 -11.77 -47.43 4.31
CA PRO A 417 -13.16 -47.76 3.98
C PRO A 417 -14.08 -47.49 5.19
N CYS A 418 -15.05 -46.59 5.02
CA CYS A 418 -16.01 -46.22 6.06
C CYS A 418 -17.22 -47.16 5.99
N TYR A 419 -17.54 -47.86 7.09
CA TYR A 419 -18.80 -48.60 7.23
C TYR A 419 -19.90 -47.62 7.68
N GLU A 420 -20.86 -47.32 6.79
CA GLU A 420 -21.99 -46.46 7.11
C GLU A 420 -22.89 -47.10 8.18
N SER A 421 -23.17 -46.36 9.27
CA SER A 421 -24.33 -46.63 10.13
C SER A 421 -25.21 -45.37 10.17
N GLY A 422 -26.51 -45.59 9.99
CA GLY A 422 -27.43 -44.62 9.40
C GLY A 422 -27.97 -43.51 10.31
N THR A 423 -28.56 -42.54 9.60
CA THR A 423 -29.66 -41.63 9.96
C THR A 423 -29.51 -40.75 11.20
N GLY A 424 -29.24 -39.46 10.97
CA GLY A 424 -29.46 -38.37 11.93
C GLY A 424 -29.21 -37.00 11.28
N SER A 425 -30.26 -36.18 11.18
CA SER A 425 -30.27 -34.84 10.60
C SER A 425 -29.72 -33.79 11.58
N THR A 426 -28.40 -33.76 11.74
CA THR A 426 -27.68 -32.69 12.45
C THR A 426 -26.62 -32.07 11.52
N PRO A 427 -26.36 -30.75 11.63
CA PRO A 427 -25.36 -30.08 10.81
C PRO A 427 -23.97 -30.68 11.08
N PRO A 428 -23.15 -30.90 10.03
CA PRO A 428 -21.90 -31.63 10.16
C PRO A 428 -20.81 -30.78 10.84
N THR A 429 -20.39 -31.16 12.04
CA THR A 429 -19.16 -30.66 12.68
C THR A 429 -17.95 -31.53 12.32
N ALA A 430 -16.82 -30.88 12.03
CA ALA A 430 -15.61 -31.38 11.36
C ALA A 430 -14.86 -32.59 11.97
N SER A 431 -15.34 -33.21 13.05
CA SER A 431 -14.60 -34.24 13.77
C SER A 431 -14.88 -35.68 13.31
N LYS A 432 -15.94 -35.94 12.52
CA LYS A 432 -16.31 -37.30 12.05
C LYS A 432 -16.94 -37.40 10.65
N THR A 433 -17.08 -36.30 9.91
CA THR A 433 -17.82 -36.25 8.63
C THR A 433 -16.96 -36.49 7.40
N ASP A 434 -17.58 -37.15 6.41
CA ASP A 434 -17.12 -37.27 5.02
C ASP A 434 -16.83 -35.88 4.44
N SER A 435 -15.55 -35.57 4.19
CA SER A 435 -15.11 -34.27 3.67
C SER A 435 -15.75 -33.90 2.35
N GLU A 436 -16.18 -34.88 1.55
CA GLU A 436 -16.90 -34.62 0.30
C GLU A 436 -18.28 -34.01 0.54
N LYS A 437 -19.00 -34.44 1.58
CA LYS A 437 -20.31 -33.87 1.94
C LYS A 437 -20.21 -32.40 2.34
N ILE A 438 -19.08 -31.99 2.93
CA ILE A 438 -18.82 -30.57 3.26
C ILE A 438 -18.69 -29.76 1.97
N VAL A 439 -17.93 -30.26 0.99
CA VAL A 439 -17.75 -29.59 -0.30
C VAL A 439 -19.08 -29.49 -1.06
N GLU A 440 -19.87 -30.57 -1.07
CA GLU A 440 -21.20 -30.61 -1.68
C GLU A 440 -22.16 -29.60 -1.05
N TYR A 441 -22.19 -29.56 0.28
CA TYR A 441 -23.00 -28.60 1.01
C TYR A 441 -22.60 -27.15 0.67
N ARG A 442 -21.31 -26.82 0.72
CA ARG A 442 -20.81 -25.48 0.39
C ARG A 442 -21.12 -25.08 -1.05
N ALA A 443 -20.87 -25.98 -2.01
CA ALA A 443 -21.16 -25.75 -3.42
C ALA A 443 -22.64 -25.45 -3.64
N SER A 444 -23.54 -26.20 -3.01
CA SER A 444 -24.99 -26.01 -3.15
C SER A 444 -25.51 -24.64 -2.70
N ARG A 445 -24.75 -23.94 -1.84
CA ARG A 445 -25.09 -22.63 -1.27
C ARG A 445 -24.44 -21.45 -1.97
N LEU A 446 -23.65 -21.69 -3.02
CA LEU A 446 -23.00 -20.62 -3.78
C LEU A 446 -23.99 -19.73 -4.53
N VAL A 447 -25.22 -20.21 -4.76
CA VAL A 447 -26.27 -19.47 -5.48
C VAL A 447 -26.45 -18.07 -4.90
N SER A 448 -26.62 -17.08 -5.78
CA SER A 448 -26.81 -15.66 -5.43
C SER A 448 -25.64 -15.00 -4.69
N HIS A 449 -24.46 -15.62 -4.63
CA HIS A 449 -23.28 -14.99 -4.06
C HIS A 449 -22.33 -14.46 -5.14
N HIS A 450 -21.63 -13.38 -4.78
CA HIS A 450 -20.57 -12.82 -5.60
C HIS A 450 -19.39 -13.80 -5.74
N VAL A 451 -18.90 -13.90 -6.97
CA VAL A 451 -17.78 -14.75 -7.37
C VAL A 451 -16.87 -14.01 -8.32
N TRP A 452 -15.63 -14.46 -8.42
CA TRP A 452 -14.73 -14.09 -9.49
C TRP A 452 -14.21 -15.36 -10.18
N VAL A 453 -13.72 -15.19 -11.40
CA VAL A 453 -13.33 -16.31 -12.25
C VAL A 453 -11.81 -16.36 -12.43
N LEU A 454 -11.24 -17.55 -12.34
CA LEU A 454 -9.81 -17.80 -12.54
C LEU A 454 -9.29 -17.25 -13.89
N PRO A 455 -7.96 -17.05 -14.03
CA PRO A 455 -7.33 -16.57 -15.26
C PRO A 455 -7.76 -17.33 -16.52
N ALA A 456 -7.74 -16.62 -17.64
CA ALA A 456 -8.21 -17.11 -18.94
C ALA A 456 -7.59 -18.44 -19.37
N SER A 457 -6.31 -18.66 -19.10
CA SER A 457 -5.56 -19.88 -19.43
C SER A 457 -6.13 -21.10 -18.69
N ILE A 458 -6.34 -20.97 -17.38
CA ILE A 458 -6.88 -22.04 -16.52
C ILE A 458 -8.33 -22.31 -16.92
N LEU A 459 -9.15 -21.26 -17.05
CA LEU A 459 -10.55 -21.42 -17.43
C LEU A 459 -10.70 -22.13 -18.79
N GLN A 460 -9.91 -21.75 -19.80
CA GLN A 460 -9.94 -22.43 -21.10
C GLN A 460 -9.59 -23.92 -20.99
N SER A 461 -8.58 -24.27 -20.19
CA SER A 461 -8.15 -25.65 -19.97
C SER A 461 -9.26 -26.48 -19.29
N GLU A 462 -9.89 -25.95 -18.25
CA GLU A 462 -10.99 -26.62 -17.54
C GLU A 462 -12.24 -26.76 -18.42
N MET A 463 -12.56 -25.74 -19.21
CA MET A 463 -13.66 -25.79 -20.17
C MET A 463 -13.45 -26.88 -21.22
N ALA A 464 -12.22 -27.05 -21.73
CA ALA A 464 -11.88 -28.12 -22.66
C ALA A 464 -12.01 -29.50 -22.01
N ARG A 465 -11.46 -29.70 -20.80
CA ARG A 465 -11.55 -30.97 -20.06
C ARG A 465 -12.99 -31.36 -19.74
N SER A 466 -13.82 -30.40 -19.34
CA SER A 466 -15.24 -30.65 -19.12
C SER A 466 -15.94 -31.11 -20.40
N MET A 467 -15.65 -30.48 -21.55
CA MET A 467 -16.24 -30.85 -22.85
C MET A 467 -15.81 -32.25 -23.32
N GLU A 468 -14.58 -32.67 -23.06
CA GLU A 468 -14.09 -34.01 -23.38
C GLU A 468 -14.80 -35.11 -22.56
N ARG A 469 -15.16 -34.79 -21.31
CA ARG A 469 -15.76 -35.75 -20.37
C ARG A 469 -17.28 -35.81 -20.44
N THR A 470 -17.96 -34.71 -20.77
CA THR A 470 -19.43 -34.66 -20.83
C THR A 470 -19.96 -34.89 -22.26
N GLY A 471 -20.36 -36.13 -22.55
CA GLY A 471 -20.98 -36.52 -23.82
C GLY A 471 -22.49 -36.20 -23.97
N SER A 472 -23.13 -35.51 -23.01
CA SER A 472 -24.58 -35.28 -22.98
C SER A 472 -24.98 -33.81 -22.83
N SER A 473 -26.16 -33.48 -23.37
CA SER A 473 -26.65 -32.12 -23.70
C SER A 473 -27.16 -31.26 -22.54
N ALA A 474 -27.14 -31.73 -21.29
CA ALA A 474 -27.61 -30.96 -20.14
C ALA A 474 -26.49 -30.09 -19.55
N GLY A 475 -26.57 -28.77 -19.78
CA GLY A 475 -25.70 -27.78 -19.10
C GLY A 475 -24.39 -27.44 -19.81
N LYS A 476 -24.36 -27.37 -21.15
CA LYS A 476 -23.15 -27.08 -21.93
C LYS A 476 -22.38 -25.85 -21.43
N VAL A 477 -21.07 -26.05 -21.24
CA VAL A 477 -20.07 -25.00 -21.05
C VAL A 477 -20.17 -23.96 -22.18
N SER A 478 -19.99 -22.67 -21.86
CA SER A 478 -19.99 -21.63 -22.88
C SER A 478 -18.90 -21.86 -23.93
N LYS A 479 -19.14 -21.51 -25.19
CA LYS A 479 -18.04 -21.45 -26.18
C LYS A 479 -17.08 -20.32 -25.78
N TRP A 480 -15.78 -20.61 -25.67
CA TRP A 480 -14.77 -19.61 -25.36
C TRP A 480 -14.82 -18.43 -26.34
N LYS A 481 -14.66 -17.21 -25.80
CA LYS A 481 -14.50 -15.99 -26.58
C LYS A 481 -13.33 -15.18 -25.98
N PRO A 482 -12.44 -14.60 -26.79
CA PRO A 482 -11.30 -13.81 -26.30
C PRO A 482 -11.70 -12.69 -25.32
N LYS A 483 -12.87 -12.07 -25.54
CA LYS A 483 -13.40 -11.03 -24.65
C LYS A 483 -13.65 -11.50 -23.21
N TYR A 484 -13.90 -12.79 -22.98
CA TYR A 484 -14.06 -13.31 -21.62
C TYR A 484 -12.75 -13.17 -20.84
N GLY A 485 -11.64 -13.48 -21.51
CA GLY A 485 -10.30 -13.32 -20.97
C GLY A 485 -10.00 -11.88 -20.53
N ARG A 486 -10.42 -10.92 -21.36
CA ARG A 486 -10.16 -9.49 -21.11
C ARG A 486 -11.07 -8.89 -20.03
N VAL A 487 -12.36 -9.27 -20.00
CA VAL A 487 -13.37 -8.50 -19.27
C VAL A 487 -13.79 -9.16 -17.94
N VAL A 488 -13.73 -10.49 -17.82
CA VAL A 488 -14.32 -11.17 -16.64
C VAL A 488 -13.39 -12.13 -15.90
N THR A 489 -12.33 -12.63 -16.53
CA THR A 489 -11.39 -13.55 -15.86
C THR A 489 -10.29 -12.83 -15.08
N GLY A 490 -9.58 -13.54 -14.21
CA GLY A 490 -8.44 -12.98 -13.47
C GLY A 490 -8.83 -11.88 -12.49
N GLY A 491 -10.07 -11.91 -11.98
CA GLY A 491 -10.59 -10.87 -11.09
C GLY A 491 -10.86 -9.51 -11.77
N ALA A 492 -10.98 -9.49 -13.10
CA ALA A 492 -11.35 -8.29 -13.86
C ALA A 492 -12.78 -7.81 -13.53
N ALA A 493 -13.71 -8.74 -13.29
CA ALA A 493 -15.06 -8.43 -12.86
C ALA A 493 -15.52 -9.38 -11.75
N VAL A 494 -16.57 -8.95 -11.03
CA VAL A 494 -17.26 -9.77 -10.04
C VAL A 494 -18.63 -10.12 -10.61
N GLY A 495 -18.93 -11.41 -10.65
CA GLY A 495 -20.22 -11.93 -11.09
C GLY A 495 -21.03 -12.51 -9.94
N VAL A 496 -22.26 -12.91 -10.22
CA VAL A 496 -23.20 -13.55 -9.30
C VAL A 496 -23.70 -14.86 -9.91
N VAL A 497 -23.73 -15.92 -9.11
CA VAL A 497 -24.19 -17.25 -9.55
C VAL A 497 -25.72 -17.32 -9.61
N GLY A 498 -26.29 -17.64 -10.77
CA GLY A 498 -27.72 -17.45 -11.03
C GLY A 498 -28.67 -18.61 -10.65
N ASN A 499 -28.19 -19.86 -10.64
CA ASN A 499 -29.05 -21.06 -10.49
C ASN A 499 -28.56 -22.01 -9.40
N THR A 500 -29.38 -23.01 -9.02
CA THR A 500 -28.99 -24.09 -8.11
C THR A 500 -27.72 -24.80 -8.58
N VAL A 501 -26.73 -24.86 -7.69
CA VAL A 501 -25.48 -25.60 -7.91
C VAL A 501 -25.64 -26.99 -7.28
N LYS A 502 -25.38 -28.04 -8.05
CA LYS A 502 -25.31 -29.42 -7.54
C LYS A 502 -24.03 -30.04 -8.08
N LEU A 503 -23.19 -30.57 -7.18
CA LEU A 503 -21.96 -31.24 -7.61
C LEU A 503 -22.28 -32.46 -8.47
N SER A 504 -21.54 -32.63 -9.56
CA SER A 504 -21.64 -33.80 -10.43
C SER A 504 -21.44 -35.09 -9.63
N MET A 505 -22.28 -36.08 -9.92
CA MET A 505 -22.18 -37.47 -9.43
C MET A 505 -21.63 -38.42 -10.51
N ALA A 506 -21.21 -37.89 -11.67
CA ALA A 506 -20.79 -38.72 -12.80
C ALA A 506 -19.55 -39.55 -12.43
N ALA A 507 -19.71 -40.86 -12.28
CA ALA A 507 -18.60 -41.78 -12.12
C ALA A 507 -17.89 -41.94 -13.48
N VAL A 508 -16.59 -41.65 -13.52
CA VAL A 508 -15.75 -41.96 -14.68
C VAL A 508 -15.66 -43.49 -14.78
N ALA A 509 -15.87 -44.04 -15.97
CA ALA A 509 -15.75 -45.48 -16.21
C ALA A 509 -14.32 -45.95 -15.88
N GLY A 510 -14.14 -46.62 -14.73
CA GLY A 510 -12.89 -47.30 -14.35
C GLY A 510 -12.14 -46.75 -13.13
N GLY A 511 -12.58 -45.67 -12.49
CA GLY A 511 -11.98 -45.14 -11.25
C GLY A 511 -12.90 -44.14 -10.56
N GLY A 512 -12.90 -44.08 -9.23
CA GLY A 512 -13.68 -43.09 -8.49
C GLY A 512 -13.31 -41.66 -8.92
N SER A 513 -14.30 -40.79 -9.15
CA SER A 513 -14.07 -39.40 -9.55
C SER A 513 -13.46 -38.62 -8.38
N SER A 514 -12.31 -37.97 -8.57
CA SER A 514 -11.75 -37.09 -7.53
C SER A 514 -12.68 -35.88 -7.29
N VAL A 515 -12.57 -35.23 -6.14
CA VAL A 515 -13.34 -34.00 -5.88
C VAL A 515 -13.02 -32.90 -6.92
N GLY A 516 -11.79 -32.88 -7.44
CA GLY A 516 -11.37 -31.99 -8.52
C GLY A 516 -12.11 -32.27 -9.84
N ASP A 517 -12.27 -33.55 -10.20
CA ASP A 517 -13.06 -33.94 -11.35
C ASP A 517 -14.53 -33.53 -11.18
N ARG A 518 -15.12 -33.76 -10.00
CA ARG A 518 -16.51 -33.36 -9.71
C ARG A 518 -16.72 -31.84 -9.80
N LEU A 519 -15.77 -31.03 -9.32
CA LEU A 519 -15.79 -29.57 -9.46
C LEU A 519 -15.67 -29.14 -10.93
N THR A 520 -14.84 -29.82 -11.71
CA THR A 520 -14.63 -29.55 -13.15
C THR A 520 -15.90 -29.86 -13.96
N ASP A 521 -16.57 -30.96 -13.63
CA ASP A 521 -17.75 -31.43 -14.35
C ASP A 521 -19.03 -30.67 -13.94
N THR A 522 -18.97 -29.90 -12.86
CA THR A 522 -20.11 -29.07 -12.39
C THR A 522 -20.09 -27.71 -13.08
N ILE A 523 -21.06 -27.45 -13.96
CA ILE A 523 -21.15 -26.19 -14.71
C ILE A 523 -22.12 -25.22 -14.05
N VAL A 524 -21.64 -24.01 -13.75
CA VAL A 524 -22.43 -22.95 -13.11
C VAL A 524 -22.59 -21.73 -14.01
N PRO A 525 -23.79 -21.10 -14.08
CA PRO A 525 -23.99 -19.84 -14.78
C PRO A 525 -23.60 -18.67 -13.87
N VAL A 526 -22.71 -17.81 -14.37
CA VAL A 526 -22.27 -16.58 -13.72
C VAL A 526 -22.76 -15.38 -14.53
N SER A 527 -23.58 -14.55 -13.89
CA SER A 527 -24.08 -13.29 -14.41
C SER A 527 -23.19 -12.13 -13.94
N PHE A 528 -22.97 -11.10 -14.75
CA PHE A 528 -22.12 -9.96 -14.38
C PHE A 528 -22.97 -8.69 -14.39
N GLU A 529 -23.18 -8.11 -13.22
CA GLU A 529 -24.16 -7.03 -12.99
C GLU A 529 -23.74 -5.67 -13.60
N GLY A 530 -22.45 -5.48 -13.92
CA GLY A 530 -21.93 -4.26 -14.54
C GLY A 530 -22.10 -4.18 -16.06
N GLY A 531 -22.82 -5.14 -16.66
CA GLY A 531 -23.02 -5.19 -18.11
C GLY A 531 -21.78 -5.64 -18.89
N GLU A 532 -20.75 -6.16 -18.20
CA GLU A 532 -19.52 -6.69 -18.78
C GLU A 532 -19.82 -7.76 -19.84
N LEU A 533 -20.84 -8.59 -19.56
CA LEU A 533 -21.37 -9.60 -20.48
C LEU A 533 -22.88 -9.50 -20.60
N LYS A 534 -23.37 -9.53 -21.84
CA LYS A 534 -24.82 -9.58 -22.16
C LYS A 534 -25.49 -10.89 -21.74
N ASN A 535 -24.75 -12.00 -21.71
CA ASN A 535 -25.26 -13.34 -21.39
C ASN A 535 -24.39 -13.95 -20.29
N ASP A 536 -24.99 -14.83 -19.48
CA ASP A 536 -24.26 -15.59 -18.46
C ASP A 536 -23.08 -16.38 -19.04
N LEU A 537 -21.98 -16.37 -18.31
CA LEU A 537 -20.85 -17.25 -18.54
C LEU A 537 -21.12 -18.59 -17.83
N ARG A 538 -21.24 -19.67 -18.60
CA ARG A 538 -21.32 -21.03 -18.08
C ARG A 538 -19.91 -21.61 -17.96
N ALA A 539 -19.39 -21.65 -16.73
CA ALA A 539 -18.03 -22.06 -16.42
C ALA A 539 -17.99 -23.27 -15.47
N PRO A 540 -16.93 -24.09 -15.53
CA PRO A 540 -16.63 -25.12 -14.52
C PRO A 540 -16.52 -24.52 -13.12
N LEU A 541 -17.09 -25.19 -12.12
CA LEU A 541 -17.05 -24.75 -10.73
C LEU A 541 -15.62 -24.72 -10.18
N SER A 542 -14.71 -25.55 -10.70
CA SER A 542 -13.27 -25.51 -10.39
C SER A 542 -12.62 -24.14 -10.66
N CYS A 543 -13.23 -23.30 -11.52
CA CYS A 543 -12.76 -21.96 -11.87
C CYS A 543 -13.52 -20.81 -11.20
N VAL A 544 -14.58 -21.10 -10.43
CA VAL A 544 -15.48 -20.08 -9.89
C VAL A 544 -15.26 -19.95 -8.39
N VAL A 545 -14.69 -18.82 -8.00
CA VAL A 545 -14.15 -18.62 -6.66
C VAL A 545 -15.01 -17.61 -5.91
N PRO A 546 -15.48 -17.91 -4.67
CA PRO A 546 -16.20 -16.93 -3.86
C PRO A 546 -15.33 -15.71 -3.55
N VAL A 547 -15.93 -14.52 -3.56
CA VAL A 547 -15.27 -13.31 -3.06
C VAL A 547 -15.23 -13.30 -1.53
N THR A 548 -14.39 -12.43 -0.96
CA THR A 548 -14.35 -12.19 0.49
C THR A 548 -15.20 -10.98 0.85
N TYR A 549 -16.18 -11.17 1.72
CA TYR A 549 -17.00 -10.11 2.29
C TYR A 549 -16.38 -9.53 3.56
N PRO A 550 -16.71 -8.28 3.92
CA PRO A 550 -16.11 -7.62 5.07
C PRO A 550 -16.53 -8.26 6.40
N LEU A 551 -15.59 -8.28 7.33
CA LEU A 551 -15.84 -8.53 8.74
C LEU A 551 -16.65 -7.38 9.34
N ALA A 552 -16.28 -6.15 9.02
CA ALA A 552 -16.95 -4.96 9.55
C ALA A 552 -16.89 -3.78 8.57
N PHE A 553 -17.83 -2.86 8.72
CA PHE A 553 -17.78 -1.53 8.11
C PHE A 553 -17.81 -0.46 9.21
N LEU A 554 -16.75 0.34 9.28
CA LEU A 554 -16.55 1.38 10.29
C LEU A 554 -16.93 2.72 9.69
N ARG A 555 -18.11 3.23 10.06
CA ARG A 555 -18.60 4.51 9.53
C ARG A 555 -17.80 5.68 10.10
N THR A 556 -17.05 6.37 9.25
CA THR A 556 -16.26 7.53 9.67
C THR A 556 -17.12 8.79 9.72
N PRO A 557 -16.74 9.79 10.54
CA PRO A 557 -17.46 11.07 10.65
C PRO A 557 -17.16 12.04 9.50
N GLY A 558 -16.14 11.76 8.69
CA GLY A 558 -15.79 12.54 7.50
C GLY A 558 -16.35 11.90 6.21
N THR A 559 -16.25 12.63 5.10
CA THR A 559 -16.82 12.21 3.81
C THR A 559 -16.09 11.05 3.16
N ALA A 560 -14.76 11.03 3.24
CA ALA A 560 -13.92 9.96 2.73
C ALA A 560 -12.68 9.76 3.61
N CYS A 561 -12.24 8.51 3.77
CA CYS A 561 -11.03 8.17 4.52
C CYS A 561 -9.83 8.04 3.59
N PHE A 562 -8.91 9.01 3.67
CA PHE A 562 -7.73 9.09 2.78
C PHE A 562 -6.46 8.55 3.41
N ALA A 563 -6.40 8.42 4.73
CA ALA A 563 -5.29 7.79 5.41
C ALA A 563 -5.75 7.03 6.64
N LEU A 564 -5.13 5.90 6.90
CA LEU A 564 -5.37 5.12 8.09
C LEU A 564 -4.06 4.43 8.53
N ARG A 565 -3.95 4.13 9.82
CA ARG A 565 -2.74 3.53 10.40
C ARG A 565 -3.09 2.69 11.63
N VAL A 566 -2.47 1.52 11.74
CA VAL A 566 -2.54 0.67 12.93
C VAL A 566 -1.57 1.21 13.98
N LEU A 567 -2.02 1.35 15.21
CA LEU A 567 -1.19 1.86 16.31
C LEU A 567 -0.37 0.75 16.98
N ALA A 568 0.76 1.13 17.59
CA ALA A 568 1.77 0.17 18.05
C ALA A 568 1.29 -0.65 19.27
N GLY A 569 0.88 -1.89 19.01
CA GLY A 569 0.71 -2.94 20.03
C GLY A 569 -0.67 -3.08 20.67
N ARG A 570 -1.71 -2.45 20.10
CA ARG A 570 -3.10 -2.58 20.54
C ARG A 570 -4.00 -2.62 19.32
N ARG A 571 -5.16 -3.29 19.41
CA ARG A 571 -6.16 -3.41 18.33
C ARG A 571 -6.86 -2.07 18.03
N ARG A 572 -6.05 -1.05 17.73
CA ARG A 572 -6.45 0.33 17.53
C ARG A 572 -6.10 0.76 16.12
N LEU A 573 -7.08 1.38 15.48
CA LEU A 573 -6.96 1.92 14.14
C LEU A 573 -7.19 3.42 14.22
N VAL A 574 -6.31 4.19 13.60
CA VAL A 574 -6.54 5.62 13.36
C VAL A 574 -6.99 5.81 11.93
N THR A 575 -8.02 6.65 11.75
CA THR A 575 -8.49 7.07 10.44
C THR A 575 -8.44 8.59 10.34
N SER A 576 -7.91 9.10 9.25
CA SER A 576 -7.89 10.51 8.88
C SER A 576 -8.76 10.72 7.64
N CYS A 577 -9.69 11.66 7.74
CA CYS A 577 -10.68 11.93 6.70
C CYS A 577 -10.30 13.14 5.84
N ALA A 578 -11.01 13.31 4.72
CA ALA A 578 -10.88 14.41 3.78
C ALA A 578 -11.01 15.80 4.44
N ASP A 579 -11.86 15.89 5.46
CA ASP A 579 -12.13 17.10 6.24
C ASP A 579 -11.18 17.26 7.45
N GLY A 580 -10.07 16.51 7.46
CA GLY A 580 -9.08 16.51 8.55
C GLY A 580 -9.57 15.91 9.86
N LYS A 581 -10.78 15.32 9.90
CA LYS A 581 -11.27 14.64 11.10
C LYS A 581 -10.48 13.37 11.34
N VAL A 582 -10.08 13.20 12.59
CA VAL A 582 -9.37 12.01 13.07
C VAL A 582 -10.30 11.21 13.96
N CYS A 583 -10.34 9.89 13.75
CA CYS A 583 -11.06 8.96 14.60
C CYS A 583 -10.14 7.82 15.02
N VAL A 584 -10.18 7.48 16.31
CA VAL A 584 -9.49 6.33 16.88
C VAL A 584 -10.52 5.25 17.19
N TRP A 585 -10.35 4.09 16.58
CA TRP A 585 -11.16 2.91 16.75
C TRP A 585 -10.45 1.94 17.67
N THR A 586 -11.18 1.28 18.56
CA THR A 586 -10.66 0.16 19.35
C THR A 586 -11.52 -1.07 19.08
N CYS A 587 -10.88 -2.18 18.74
CA CYS A 587 -11.54 -3.47 18.66
C CYS A 587 -11.77 -3.99 20.09
N ARG A 588 -13.04 -4.24 20.41
CA ARG A 588 -13.49 -4.91 21.62
C ARG A 588 -13.76 -6.37 21.30
N LEU A 589 -13.27 -7.25 22.16
CA LEU A 589 -13.66 -8.66 22.19
C LEU A 589 -14.89 -8.76 23.08
N GLU A 590 -16.04 -9.12 22.52
CA GLU A 590 -17.19 -9.50 23.33
C GLU A 590 -16.90 -10.86 23.98
N ASN A 591 -16.53 -10.83 25.25
CA ASN A 591 -16.42 -12.02 26.10
C ASN A 591 -17.82 -12.40 26.62
N ASP A 592 -18.68 -12.95 25.78
CA ASP A 592 -19.86 -13.67 26.26
C ASP A 592 -19.76 -15.14 25.83
N GLY A 593 -19.55 -16.00 26.83
CA GLY A 593 -19.09 -17.39 26.73
C GLY A 593 -20.08 -18.40 26.16
N SER A 594 -20.77 -18.10 25.07
CA SER A 594 -21.52 -19.12 24.33
C SER A 594 -21.69 -18.77 22.84
N SER A 595 -21.10 -19.60 21.98
CA SER A 595 -21.19 -19.65 20.51
C SER A 595 -19.93 -19.17 19.76
N ALA A 596 -19.52 -19.97 18.77
CA ALA A 596 -18.20 -20.01 18.12
C ALA A 596 -17.89 -18.86 17.15
N ALA A 597 -18.46 -17.67 17.36
CA ALA A 597 -18.11 -16.47 16.61
C ALA A 597 -18.03 -15.30 17.58
N VAL A 598 -16.83 -15.04 18.12
CA VAL A 598 -16.57 -13.78 18.84
C VAL A 598 -16.81 -12.65 17.84
N ALA A 599 -17.91 -11.92 18.00
CA ALA A 599 -18.19 -10.75 17.19
C ALA A 599 -17.23 -9.65 17.64
N GLU A 600 -16.07 -9.58 17.00
CA GLU A 600 -15.15 -8.47 17.20
C GLU A 600 -15.83 -7.17 16.75
N THR A 601 -16.11 -6.29 17.72
CA THR A 601 -16.76 -5.02 17.47
C THR A 601 -15.73 -3.90 17.57
N TYR A 602 -15.51 -3.20 16.46
CA TYR A 602 -14.75 -1.96 16.46
C TYR A 602 -15.67 -0.84 16.95
N ALA A 603 -15.35 -0.29 18.11
CA ALA A 603 -16.04 0.86 18.65
C ALA A 603 -15.21 2.12 18.38
N PRO A 604 -15.83 3.22 17.89
CA PRO A 604 -15.16 4.51 17.87
C PRO A 604 -14.92 4.90 19.33
N GLN A 605 -13.66 5.03 19.70
CA GLN A 605 -13.28 5.44 21.05
C GLN A 605 -13.27 6.95 21.17
N LEU A 606 -12.87 7.65 20.10
CA LEU A 606 -12.81 9.10 20.09
C LEU A 606 -12.85 9.65 18.67
N VAL A 607 -13.59 10.75 18.49
CA VAL A 607 -13.74 11.51 17.24
C VAL A 607 -13.39 12.98 17.49
N THR A 608 -12.57 13.58 16.65
CA THR A 608 -12.27 15.02 16.72
C THR A 608 -13.52 15.86 16.40
N SER A 609 -13.78 16.93 17.17
CA SER A 609 -14.97 17.78 17.03
C SER A 609 -15.06 18.53 15.69
N THR A 610 -16.30 18.84 15.27
CA THR A 610 -16.65 19.54 14.01
C THR A 610 -16.10 20.96 13.84
N ARG A 611 -15.60 21.60 14.90
CA ARG A 611 -15.04 22.98 14.86
C ARG A 611 -13.56 23.06 14.49
N GLN A 612 -12.91 21.95 14.10
CA GLN A 612 -11.52 22.04 13.68
C GLN A 612 -11.42 22.68 12.30
N GLU A 613 -10.76 23.83 12.23
CA GLU A 613 -10.36 24.58 11.04
C GLU A 613 -9.32 23.81 10.20
N HIS A 614 -9.66 22.60 9.79
CA HIS A 614 -8.85 21.85 8.83
C HIS A 614 -9.60 21.85 7.52
N ARG A 615 -9.02 22.50 6.51
CA ARG A 615 -9.57 22.49 5.15
C ARG A 615 -8.84 21.51 4.24
N GLY A 616 -7.62 21.08 4.60
CA GLY A 616 -6.83 20.20 3.77
C GLY A 616 -7.13 18.71 3.92
N LEU A 617 -6.84 17.94 2.87
CA LEU A 617 -6.95 16.49 2.83
C LEU A 617 -5.93 15.85 3.79
N GLY A 618 -6.40 15.11 4.80
CA GLY A 618 -5.52 14.36 5.70
C GLY A 618 -4.98 13.09 5.02
N ARG A 619 -3.77 13.17 4.46
CA ARG A 619 -3.19 12.13 3.59
C ARG A 619 -2.18 11.20 4.25
N HIS A 620 -1.59 11.58 5.39
CA HIS A 620 -0.65 10.69 6.07
C HIS A 620 -0.88 10.64 7.58
N VAL A 621 -0.72 9.42 8.11
CA VAL A 621 -0.73 9.13 9.54
C VAL A 621 0.52 8.34 9.88
N CYS A 622 1.34 8.85 10.80
CA CYS A 622 2.60 8.21 11.18
C CYS A 622 2.68 7.99 12.68
N VAL A 623 3.00 6.77 13.12
CA VAL A 623 3.17 6.43 14.54
C VAL A 623 4.59 6.81 14.96
N LEU A 624 4.71 7.66 15.99
CA LEU A 624 5.98 8.12 16.53
C LEU A 624 6.60 7.14 17.53
N ARG A 625 5.82 6.77 18.55
CA ARG A 625 6.28 5.93 19.66
C ARG A 625 5.12 5.48 20.53
N SER A 626 5.40 4.52 21.40
CA SER A 626 4.50 4.10 22.48
C SER A 626 4.63 5.01 23.73
N PRO A 627 3.55 5.23 24.50
CA PRO A 627 2.16 4.86 24.19
C PRO A 627 1.64 5.72 23.03
N ASP A 628 0.94 5.10 22.07
CA ASP A 628 0.25 5.66 20.88
C ASP A 628 0.35 7.19 20.65
N VAL A 629 1.57 7.70 20.41
CA VAL A 629 1.80 9.05 19.91
C VAL A 629 1.91 8.95 18.40
N PHE A 630 1.09 9.70 17.68
CA PHE A 630 1.10 9.70 16.23
C PHE A 630 0.91 11.10 15.66
N ILE A 631 1.21 11.24 14.39
CA ILE A 631 1.03 12.49 13.65
C ILE A 631 0.00 12.28 12.56
N THR A 632 -0.83 13.29 12.33
CA THR A 632 -1.57 13.44 11.08
C THR A 632 -1.06 14.66 10.35
N CYS A 633 -0.90 14.57 9.04
CA CYS A 633 -0.54 15.74 8.24
C CYS A 633 -1.37 15.86 6.96
N SER A 634 -1.55 17.12 6.55
CA SER A 634 -2.31 17.47 5.36
C SER A 634 -1.43 17.73 4.16
N TYR A 635 -1.96 17.34 3.00
CA TYR A 635 -1.36 17.65 1.72
C TYR A 635 -1.57 19.09 1.28
N ASP A 636 -2.69 19.73 1.63
CA ASP A 636 -3.01 21.04 1.09
C ASP A 636 -2.42 22.13 1.98
N ASP A 637 -2.84 22.23 3.24
CA ASP A 637 -2.48 23.35 4.11
C ASP A 637 -1.13 23.21 4.84
N GLY A 638 -0.38 22.13 4.57
CA GLY A 638 0.91 21.85 5.21
C GLY A 638 0.82 21.69 6.74
N ILE A 639 -0.37 21.47 7.29
CA ILE A 639 -0.56 21.34 8.73
C ILE A 639 -0.12 19.97 9.21
N VAL A 640 0.67 19.97 10.28
CA VAL A 640 1.08 18.79 11.05
C VAL A 640 0.45 18.85 12.43
N LYS A 641 -0.27 17.80 12.83
CA LYS A 641 -0.82 17.68 14.19
C LYS A 641 -0.21 16.47 14.87
N GLU A 642 0.27 16.67 16.09
CA GLU A 642 0.73 15.60 16.96
C GLU A 642 -0.36 15.23 17.96
N TRP A 643 -0.69 13.95 17.97
CA TRP A 643 -1.74 13.35 18.75
C TRP A 643 -1.15 12.42 19.80
N HIS A 644 -1.70 12.50 20.99
CA HIS A 644 -1.35 11.63 22.09
C HIS A 644 -2.59 10.81 22.45
N VAL A 645 -2.44 9.49 22.51
CA VAL A 645 -3.48 8.56 22.97
C VAL A 645 -2.95 7.80 24.17
N TYR A 646 -3.65 7.91 25.29
CA TYR A 646 -3.29 7.27 26.57
C TYR A 646 -4.31 6.22 26.95
N ASP A 647 -3.90 5.25 27.76
CA ASP A 647 -4.75 4.11 28.11
C ASP A 647 -5.70 4.37 29.29
N GLU A 648 -5.31 5.19 30.28
CA GLU A 648 -6.12 5.45 31.48
C GLU A 648 -5.88 6.84 32.12
N PRO A 649 -6.90 7.42 32.84
CA PRO A 649 -8.30 7.04 32.82
C PRO A 649 -9.02 7.82 31.71
N GLU A 650 -9.63 7.10 30.78
CA GLU A 650 -10.42 7.62 29.65
C GLU A 650 -9.64 8.44 28.61
N VAL A 651 -8.84 7.73 27.83
CA VAL A 651 -8.40 7.96 26.44
C VAL A 651 -8.67 9.37 25.89
N LEU A 652 -7.88 10.34 26.37
CA LEU A 652 -7.78 11.66 25.78
C LEU A 652 -6.93 11.56 24.50
N LEU A 653 -7.58 11.44 23.33
CA LEU A 653 -6.96 11.88 22.08
C LEU A 653 -6.90 13.41 22.17
N ARG A 654 -5.73 13.92 22.52
CA ARG A 654 -5.48 15.36 22.52
C ARG A 654 -4.49 15.68 21.42
N CYS A 655 -4.84 16.67 20.60
CA CYS A 655 -3.86 17.34 19.77
C CYS A 655 -2.95 18.13 20.73
N ALA A 656 -1.73 17.64 20.94
CA ALA A 656 -0.77 18.27 21.84
C ALA A 656 -0.05 19.43 21.14
N ARG A 657 0.20 19.30 19.84
CA ARG A 657 0.94 20.28 19.04
C ARG A 657 0.35 20.39 17.64
N ARG A 658 0.29 21.61 17.11
CA ARG A 658 -0.06 21.92 15.72
C ARG A 658 1.07 22.76 15.15
N PHE A 659 1.50 22.42 13.95
CA PHE A 659 2.54 23.12 13.21
C PHE A 659 2.05 23.35 11.79
N THR A 660 2.56 24.38 11.15
CA THR A 660 2.34 24.66 9.74
C THR A 660 3.70 24.67 9.07
N LEU A 661 3.88 23.83 8.05
CA LEU A 661 5.07 23.90 7.21
C LEU A 661 4.84 24.99 6.16
N THR A 662 5.69 26.01 6.16
CA THR A 662 5.67 27.05 5.13
C THR A 662 6.62 26.65 4.00
N PRO A 663 6.15 26.56 2.74
CA PRO A 663 7.04 26.32 1.61
C PRO A 663 8.02 27.48 1.46
N TYR A 664 9.25 27.16 1.06
CA TYR A 664 10.26 28.17 0.73
C TYR A 664 9.89 28.89 -0.59
N SER A 665 9.58 30.20 -0.56
CA SER A 665 9.38 31.03 -1.75
C SER A 665 10.66 31.76 -2.14
N SER A 666 11.05 31.67 -3.42
CA SER A 666 12.31 32.19 -3.94
C SER A 666 12.29 33.66 -4.39
N GLU A 667 11.24 34.44 -4.13
CA GLU A 667 11.14 35.83 -4.62
C GLU A 667 10.94 36.88 -3.52
N GLY A 668 12.04 37.53 -3.16
CA GLY A 668 12.04 38.74 -2.34
C GLY A 668 11.60 39.96 -3.15
N SER A 669 10.30 40.26 -3.19
CA SER A 669 9.79 41.64 -3.27
C SER A 669 8.26 41.74 -3.03
N GLY A 670 7.50 40.66 -3.22
CA GLY A 670 6.04 40.62 -2.94
C GLY A 670 5.64 40.29 -1.50
N VAL A 671 6.59 39.82 -0.67
CA VAL A 671 6.32 39.22 0.64
C VAL A 671 5.69 40.19 1.65
N GLN A 672 5.96 41.49 1.58
CA GLN A 672 5.31 42.44 2.50
C GLN A 672 3.84 42.68 2.15
N GLN A 673 3.45 42.75 0.88
CA GLN A 673 2.04 42.94 0.52
C GLN A 673 1.21 41.68 0.74
N GLN A 674 1.76 40.49 0.46
CA GLN A 674 1.05 39.23 0.63
C GLN A 674 0.96 38.79 2.11
N GLN A 675 1.98 39.06 2.94
CA GLN A 675 1.87 38.91 4.40
C GLN A 675 0.93 39.93 5.03
N GLN A 676 0.87 41.18 4.54
CA GLN A 676 -0.10 42.17 5.03
C GLN A 676 -1.54 41.78 4.64
N GLN A 677 -1.75 41.30 3.41
CA GLN A 677 -3.06 40.82 2.95
C GLN A 677 -3.51 39.54 3.67
N LEU A 678 -2.62 38.58 3.94
CA LEU A 678 -2.93 37.42 4.78
C LEU A 678 -3.22 37.84 6.23
N ALA A 679 -2.41 38.73 6.82
CA ALA A 679 -2.65 39.25 8.16
C ALA A 679 -3.97 40.03 8.26
N ASP A 680 -4.33 40.81 7.24
CA ASP A 680 -5.58 41.57 7.15
C ASP A 680 -6.79 40.66 6.87
N ALA A 681 -6.63 39.59 6.08
CA ALA A 681 -7.64 38.55 5.89
C ALA A 681 -7.90 37.76 7.18
N PHE A 682 -6.85 37.43 7.94
CA PHE A 682 -6.97 36.82 9.26
C PHE A 682 -7.61 37.77 10.28
N LYS A 683 -7.29 39.07 10.25
CA LYS A 683 -7.93 40.09 11.11
C LYS A 683 -9.42 40.24 10.81
N ASN A 684 -9.79 40.24 9.54
CA ASN A 684 -11.18 40.34 9.09
C ASN A 684 -12.00 39.07 9.36
N MET A 685 -11.36 37.92 9.59
CA MET A 685 -12.02 36.67 10.01
C MET A 685 -12.16 36.51 11.53
N LEU A 686 -11.45 37.32 12.33
CA LEU A 686 -11.47 37.30 13.79
C LEU A 686 -12.53 38.23 14.41
N GLU A 687 -13.13 39.14 13.63
CA GLU A 687 -14.24 39.97 14.12
C GLU A 687 -15.60 39.29 13.90
N PRO A 688 -16.35 38.97 14.98
CA PRO A 688 -17.69 38.42 14.84
C PRO A 688 -18.63 39.51 14.34
N LYS A 689 -19.01 39.45 13.06
CA LYS A 689 -20.10 40.28 12.51
C LYS A 689 -21.38 39.98 13.28
N THR A 690 -21.72 40.87 14.19
CA THR A 690 -23.03 40.89 14.84
C THR A 690 -24.07 41.26 13.79
N ALA A 691 -25.03 40.37 13.57
CA ALA A 691 -26.15 40.61 12.68
C ALA A 691 -27.03 41.74 13.21
N LYS A 692 -27.28 42.76 12.38
CA LYS A 692 -28.43 43.64 12.50
C LYS A 692 -29.13 43.74 11.14
N ASP A 693 -30.29 43.10 11.10
CA ASP A 693 -31.55 43.40 10.42
C ASP A 693 -31.61 44.27 9.15
N ALA A 694 -32.24 43.64 8.15
CA ALA A 694 -33.43 44.09 7.41
C ALA A 694 -33.33 45.00 6.17
N THR A 695 -33.77 44.38 5.05
CA THR A 695 -34.66 44.89 3.97
C THR A 695 -34.22 46.09 3.11
N ALA A 696 -34.01 45.85 1.81
CA ALA A 696 -35.00 46.10 0.74
C ALA A 696 -34.35 46.20 -0.67
N ASP A 697 -34.93 45.48 -1.62
CA ASP A 697 -35.08 45.71 -3.07
C ASP A 697 -34.14 46.68 -3.83
N SER A 698 -33.53 46.19 -4.92
CA SER A 698 -33.96 46.57 -6.28
C SER A 698 -33.14 45.87 -7.37
N VAL A 699 -33.83 45.66 -8.50
CA VAL A 699 -33.46 44.90 -9.70
C VAL A 699 -32.83 45.81 -10.76
N HIS A 700 -31.80 45.31 -11.44
CA HIS A 700 -31.22 45.63 -12.78
C HIS A 700 -29.69 45.72 -12.67
N GLY A 701 -28.83 45.14 -13.51
CA GLY A 701 -28.94 44.31 -14.71
C GLY A 701 -27.54 44.27 -15.36
N LYS A 702 -27.22 43.13 -16.01
CA LYS A 702 -26.10 42.89 -16.95
C LYS A 702 -24.64 42.89 -16.45
N ALA A 703 -24.03 41.72 -16.70
CA ALA A 703 -22.71 41.51 -17.31
C ALA A 703 -21.45 41.84 -16.49
N SER A 704 -20.84 40.80 -15.93
CA SER A 704 -19.45 40.38 -16.21
C SER A 704 -19.15 39.10 -15.43
N THR A 705 -19.11 37.97 -16.13
CA THR A 705 -18.39 36.77 -15.68
C THR A 705 -16.91 37.08 -15.73
N GLU A 706 -16.37 37.57 -14.62
CA GLU A 706 -14.95 37.46 -14.28
C GLU A 706 -14.90 36.60 -13.03
N ASP A 707 -15.03 35.28 -13.22
CA ASP A 707 -14.50 34.32 -12.27
C ASP A 707 -12.97 34.46 -12.35
N GLY A 708 -12.43 35.35 -11.53
CA GLY A 708 -11.00 35.46 -11.30
C GLY A 708 -10.52 34.14 -10.69
N GLU A 709 -9.84 33.35 -11.52
CA GLU A 709 -8.94 32.29 -11.12
C GLU A 709 -7.83 32.86 -10.23
N ASP A 710 -8.11 33.08 -8.94
CA ASP A 710 -7.03 33.13 -7.95
C ASP A 710 -6.66 31.67 -7.64
N GLY A 711 -5.76 31.15 -8.47
CA GLY A 711 -5.03 29.91 -8.24
C GLY A 711 -4.14 30.06 -7.01
N ASP A 712 -4.71 29.85 -5.82
CA ASP A 712 -3.94 29.59 -4.62
C ASP A 712 -3.14 28.29 -4.86
N VAL A 713 -1.84 28.43 -5.13
CA VAL A 713 -0.92 27.30 -5.17
C VAL A 713 -0.72 26.82 -3.73
N VAL A 714 -1.59 25.90 -3.32
CA VAL A 714 -1.61 25.33 -1.97
C VAL A 714 -0.54 24.23 -1.86
N GLY A 715 0.62 24.56 -1.31
CA GLY A 715 1.72 23.62 -1.08
C GLY A 715 1.66 22.97 0.31
N GLY A 716 1.62 21.63 0.38
CA GLY A 716 1.70 20.90 1.65
C GLY A 716 2.37 19.53 1.55
N ILE A 717 2.06 18.62 2.49
CA ILE A 717 2.93 17.46 2.78
C ILE A 717 2.57 16.26 1.89
N SER A 718 3.47 15.96 0.95
CA SER A 718 3.34 14.84 0.00
C SER A 718 3.82 13.51 0.55
N CYS A 719 4.68 13.50 1.57
CA CYS A 719 5.14 12.28 2.24
C CYS A 719 5.53 12.57 3.69
N ALA A 720 5.22 11.63 4.58
CA ALA A 720 5.71 11.61 5.95
C ALA A 720 6.22 10.22 6.30
N ALA A 721 7.41 10.15 6.89
CA ALA A 721 8.05 8.91 7.31
C ALA A 721 8.55 9.04 8.75
N VAL A 722 8.57 7.93 9.48
CA VAL A 722 9.04 7.91 10.88
C VAL A 722 10.02 6.77 11.08
N TYR A 723 11.09 7.07 11.80
CA TYR A 723 12.04 6.08 12.29
C TYR A 723 12.12 6.18 13.81
N PRO A 724 11.91 5.08 14.56
CA PRO A 724 11.92 5.10 16.02
C PRO A 724 13.18 5.76 16.62
N ALA A 725 14.34 5.57 15.98
CA ALA A 725 15.61 6.13 16.45
C ALA A 725 15.76 7.65 16.23
N PHE A 726 14.98 8.26 15.32
CA PHE A 726 15.26 9.62 14.82
C PHE A 726 14.03 10.55 14.75
N GLY A 727 12.83 10.08 15.09
CA GLY A 727 11.59 10.85 15.01
C GLY A 727 10.94 10.84 13.63
N ALA A 728 10.09 11.83 13.34
CA ALA A 728 9.43 11.99 12.04
C ALA A 728 10.20 12.90 11.08
N LEU A 729 10.22 12.50 9.82
CA LEU A 729 10.65 13.26 8.65
C LEU A 729 9.41 13.60 7.81
N PHE A 730 9.27 14.86 7.41
CA PHE A 730 8.24 15.33 6.50
C PHE A 730 8.89 15.80 5.22
N LEU A 731 8.37 15.33 4.09
CA LEU A 731 8.77 15.78 2.77
C LEU A 731 7.62 16.55 2.15
N VAL A 732 7.91 17.80 1.86
CA VAL A 732 7.03 18.71 1.13
C VAL A 732 7.55 18.73 -0.30
N GLY A 733 6.85 18.02 -1.18
CA GLY A 733 6.98 18.22 -2.62
C GLY A 733 5.96 19.27 -2.99
N ALA A 734 6.39 20.52 -3.07
CA ALA A 734 5.56 21.56 -3.64
C ALA A 734 5.27 21.19 -5.12
N PHE A 735 4.26 21.78 -5.73
CA PHE A 735 3.90 21.64 -7.15
C PHE A 735 4.99 22.13 -8.13
N GLU A 736 6.23 22.23 -7.65
CA GLU A 736 7.46 22.60 -8.33
C GLU A 736 8.45 21.43 -8.22
N SER A 737 9.43 21.40 -9.11
CA SER A 737 10.41 20.32 -9.25
C SER A 737 11.44 20.20 -8.10
N ALA A 738 11.10 20.53 -6.86
CA ALA A 738 11.99 20.45 -5.69
C ALA A 738 11.34 19.75 -4.49
N ILE A 739 12.17 19.03 -3.72
CA ILE A 739 11.76 18.39 -2.45
C ILE A 739 12.34 19.19 -1.29
N GLN A 740 11.48 19.56 -0.33
CA GLN A 740 11.89 20.20 0.92
C GLN A 740 11.69 19.22 2.08
N ALA A 741 12.71 19.05 2.91
CA ALA A 741 12.69 18.07 4.01
C ALA A 741 12.72 18.74 5.39
N TYR A 742 11.78 18.36 6.26
CA TYR A 742 11.63 18.87 7.63
C TYR A 742 11.71 17.72 8.64
N SER A 743 12.30 17.94 9.82
CA SER A 743 12.39 16.93 10.90
C SER A 743 11.69 17.40 12.16
N LEU A 744 10.89 16.51 12.78
CA LEU A 744 10.16 16.80 14.01
C LEU A 744 11.09 17.05 15.22
N THR A 745 12.27 16.41 15.26
CA THR A 745 13.27 16.63 16.33
C THR A 745 13.73 18.07 16.47
N GLU A 746 13.47 18.87 15.44
CA GLU A 746 13.92 20.24 15.27
C GLU A 746 12.77 21.25 15.19
N VAL A 747 11.53 20.78 15.32
CA VAL A 747 10.36 21.63 15.65
C VAL A 747 10.40 21.98 17.16
N VAL A 748 11.60 22.33 17.61
CA VAL A 748 12.00 22.68 18.97
C VAL A 748 12.36 24.16 18.94
N GLY A 749 11.36 24.95 19.30
CA GLY A 749 11.42 26.39 19.54
C GLY A 749 10.23 26.87 20.36
N CYS A 750 9.56 25.96 21.08
CA CYS A 750 8.38 26.26 21.87
C CYS A 750 8.57 25.70 23.28
N GLU A 751 8.55 26.58 24.28
CA GLU A 751 8.42 26.17 25.67
C GLU A 751 7.19 25.26 25.82
N PRO A 752 7.32 24.08 26.48
CA PRO A 752 6.13 23.34 26.87
C PRO A 752 5.28 24.21 27.81
N PRO A 753 3.94 24.03 27.85
CA PRO A 753 3.11 24.70 28.85
C PRO A 753 3.74 24.51 30.23
N ARG A 754 3.81 25.55 31.08
CA ARG A 754 4.63 25.58 32.34
C ARG A 754 4.57 24.34 33.25
N HIS A 755 3.53 23.53 33.12
CA HIS A 755 3.27 22.31 33.88
C HIS A 755 3.63 21.02 33.10
N TYR A 756 4.39 21.09 32.03
CA TYR A 756 4.88 19.95 31.25
C TYR A 756 6.37 20.11 30.96
N VAL A 757 7.14 19.03 31.11
CA VAL A 757 8.58 19.02 30.81
C VAL A 757 8.92 17.86 29.89
N TYR A 758 9.81 18.12 28.92
CA TYR A 758 10.37 17.10 28.04
C TYR A 758 11.64 16.52 28.68
N ASN A 759 11.61 15.25 29.08
CA ASN A 759 12.73 14.61 29.77
C ASN A 759 13.75 13.94 28.82
N GLY A 760 13.72 14.28 27.52
CA GLY A 760 14.50 13.61 26.49
C GLY A 760 13.84 12.36 25.90
N HIS A 761 12.78 11.81 26.51
CA HIS A 761 12.12 10.56 26.07
C HIS A 761 10.59 10.64 25.99
N LYS A 762 9.93 11.48 26.81
CA LYS A 762 8.48 11.76 26.76
C LYS A 762 8.17 13.11 27.39
N THR A 763 7.04 13.70 27.02
CA THR A 763 6.50 14.88 27.68
C THR A 763 5.70 14.44 28.90
N VAL A 764 6.11 14.87 30.10
CA VAL A 764 5.48 14.49 31.38
C VAL A 764 4.81 15.70 32.02
N ARG A 765 3.60 15.52 32.54
CA ARG A 765 2.89 16.54 33.31
C ARG A 765 3.52 16.60 34.70
N LEU A 766 3.99 17.77 35.10
CA LEU A 766 4.45 18.01 36.45
C LEU A 766 3.24 18.27 37.38
N PRO A 767 3.27 17.77 38.63
CA PRO A 767 2.38 18.26 39.67
C PRO A 767 2.50 19.79 39.78
N ALA A 768 1.39 20.48 40.05
CA ALA A 768 1.37 21.94 40.09
C ALA A 768 2.40 22.54 41.07
N SER A 769 2.76 21.79 42.12
CA SER A 769 3.79 22.16 43.10
C SER A 769 5.22 22.10 42.57
N MET A 770 5.50 21.36 41.49
CA MET A 770 6.85 21.19 40.92
C MET A 770 7.06 21.98 39.62
N ALA A 771 6.00 22.57 39.07
CA ALA A 771 6.03 23.28 37.80
C ALA A 771 6.86 24.57 37.87
N GLU A 772 6.78 25.33 38.97
CA GLU A 772 7.50 26.59 39.16
C GLU A 772 9.00 26.38 39.41
N ASP A 773 9.39 25.35 40.17
CA ASP A 773 10.78 25.09 40.53
C ASP A 773 11.62 24.62 39.34
N VAL A 774 11.05 23.72 38.52
CA VAL A 774 11.74 23.18 37.33
C VAL A 774 11.87 24.24 36.23
N TYR A 775 10.91 25.16 36.12
CA TYR A 775 10.99 26.26 35.15
C TYR A 775 12.12 27.23 35.51
N ARG A 776 12.29 27.55 36.80
CA ARG A 776 13.39 28.42 37.27
C ARG A 776 14.77 27.81 37.02
N GLU A 777 14.93 26.50 37.20
CA GLU A 777 16.19 25.81 36.89
C GLU A 777 16.49 25.75 35.39
N LEU A 778 15.46 25.60 34.54
CA LEU A 778 15.61 25.54 33.08
C LEU A 778 15.90 26.91 32.45
N SER A 779 15.41 28.00 33.03
CA SER A 779 15.72 29.37 32.56
C SER A 779 17.11 29.88 32.99
N MET A 780 17.81 29.16 33.88
CA MET A 780 19.17 29.50 34.33
C MET A 780 20.28 28.68 33.63
N LYS A 781 19.92 27.82 32.68
CA LYS A 781 20.83 27.10 31.77
C LYS A 781 20.60 27.55 30.34
#